data_AF-A0A0F2J623-F1
#
_entry.id   AF-A0A0F2J623-F1
#
_cell.length_a   1.000
_cell.length_b   1.000
_cell.length_c   1.000
_cell.angle_alpha   90.00
_cell.angle_beta   90.00
_cell.angle_gamma   90.00
#
_symmetry.space_group_name_H-M   'P 1'
#
loop_
_entity.id
_entity.type
_entity.pdbx_description
1 polymer ?
#
loop_
_entity_poly.entity_id
_entity_poly.type
_entity_poly.pdbx_seq_one_letter_code
_entity_poly.pdbx_strand_id
1 'polypeptide(L)'
;MKEIEFSYKFVKAESIVDDSGLEGTLGLKKDRIFLDAGNRFETGAIDYHQLKSPIVVDNKVCISVAALVAAFPELVLNNLSENAERIEFVLHRSPDMDCIVSVYIAQKLIKEGMLGITPQLEKIIQYVKDLNSGRNKINSDFLKMPNNLVYAIEEIESAKLKKEFKSKGVEITEGAEDEQYFQLLYENIMLKGLKLLEYIADKVSGFAANDGILNSPLLLTDYHGLDEEYELIKDDYHKYCREVYGENSNCKQVKIKLPLKESYAGVDEQLKEVDGLKWSDIPECVFPEYWARRDGNAPGNDGYVFTFIPVYKNKAVDTKLLREKKLQREVEVNSVRIAVDSTKNVTLQGLGELLEVREQEKEQTVFDDDELSVWRDRRSKTDGWGYELWDFVNIASPSEGSILSIEEIYDIILAFEKPLFNTFVARIVIPFKYDANLFEEIEPEASLQEGINKEVGNYFLPYINEYYFNNKQKNSKQICKFLRVKTDSIKLIGSDCKLFENNRVRNQNHTDVIVFSHGTGIIYTDFYNNNLAFDKVLEMNYELLKSSKNAVEQYAAQLKDKLNFAVSIEKEYMKLYNYIDADERTFHQSQLKGTLYRIANAIGNKQDYRALVFNEEEKNKGLIQINRSAFFYANRLSSVLYTVNTGSDKTKVRKRIEGLEHDYFKKHFLIFILALDLQMNLIKYAIDLANYGKSKGASSMNHINGLRERLLNFTAVAVFSQITNDDIGMLLYRKWSEIFENKLIHKEVFTQLSALDEFNIARVSRRMEKFSWIFLPIVTLSAFFCIGWVKIIPLVGGNMGLDKSWWYIVIGVCVAWIAYFIKMDYFYKKDN
;
A
#
# COMPACT_ATOMS: atom_id res chain seq x y z
N MET A 1 20.50 -64.65 11.25
CA MET A 1 19.25 -64.06 10.71
C MET A 1 19.30 -64.22 9.20
N LYS A 2 18.15 -64.42 8.54
CA LYS A 2 18.09 -64.28 7.07
C LYS A 2 18.53 -62.87 6.72
N GLU A 3 19.28 -62.74 5.64
CA GLU A 3 19.68 -61.44 5.11
C GLU A 3 18.43 -60.77 4.52
N ILE A 4 18.03 -59.62 5.09
CA ILE A 4 16.87 -58.84 4.61
C ILE A 4 17.37 -57.94 3.49
N GLU A 5 16.72 -58.01 2.34
CA GLU A 5 16.98 -57.14 1.19
C GLU A 5 16.26 -55.80 1.37
N PHE A 6 16.96 -54.69 1.13
CA PHE A 6 16.37 -53.35 1.12
C PHE A 6 16.32 -52.82 -0.31
N SER A 7 15.17 -52.28 -0.72
CA SER A 7 15.02 -51.59 -2.00
C SER A 7 14.41 -50.20 -1.82
N TYR A 8 14.72 -49.27 -2.72
CA TYR A 8 14.33 -47.87 -2.61
C TYR A 8 13.45 -47.47 -3.80
N LYS A 9 12.42 -46.67 -3.54
CA LYS A 9 11.56 -46.08 -4.56
C LYS A 9 11.40 -44.60 -4.29
N PHE A 10 11.60 -43.76 -5.30
CA PHE A 10 11.58 -42.31 -5.14
C PHE A 10 10.33 -41.70 -5.75
N VAL A 11 9.66 -40.83 -5.00
CA VAL A 11 8.42 -40.15 -5.41
C VAL A 11 8.60 -38.64 -5.29
N LYS A 12 7.84 -37.84 -6.03
CA LYS A 12 7.89 -36.37 -5.87
C LYS A 12 7.57 -36.01 -4.42
N ALA A 13 8.22 -34.98 -3.88
CA ALA A 13 7.81 -34.40 -2.61
C ALA A 13 6.31 -34.10 -2.64
N GLU A 14 5.62 -34.25 -1.50
CA GLU A 14 4.16 -34.10 -1.37
C GLU A 14 3.29 -35.19 -2.05
N SER A 15 3.89 -36.22 -2.65
CA SER A 15 3.11 -37.37 -3.14
C SER A 15 2.30 -37.98 -2.00
N ILE A 16 0.97 -37.99 -2.14
CA ILE A 16 0.04 -38.50 -1.12
C ILE A 16 0.03 -40.04 -1.18
N VAL A 17 0.13 -40.70 -0.02
CA VAL A 17 -0.18 -42.14 0.05
C VAL A 17 -1.64 -42.36 -0.34
N ASP A 18 -1.87 -43.17 -1.37
CA ASP A 18 -3.21 -43.51 -1.85
C ASP A 18 -3.86 -44.61 -0.97
N ASP A 19 -5.05 -44.32 -0.43
CA ASP A 19 -5.84 -45.26 0.37
C ASP A 19 -6.61 -46.28 -0.48
N SER A 20 -6.62 -46.13 -1.81
CA SER A 20 -7.49 -46.91 -2.70
C SER A 20 -7.24 -48.43 -2.67
N GLY A 21 -6.09 -48.88 -2.17
CA GLY A 21 -5.73 -50.30 -2.05
C GLY A 21 -5.66 -51.05 -3.39
N LEU A 22 -5.70 -50.33 -4.52
CA LEU A 22 -5.65 -50.90 -5.86
C LEU A 22 -4.23 -51.43 -6.17
N GLU A 23 -4.14 -52.63 -6.73
CA GLU A 23 -2.86 -53.16 -7.22
C GLU A 23 -2.25 -52.20 -8.24
N GLY A 24 -1.06 -51.67 -7.92
CA GLY A 24 -0.33 -50.70 -8.74
C GLY A 24 -0.24 -49.29 -8.14
N THR A 25 -1.01 -48.95 -7.10
CA THR A 25 -0.90 -47.64 -6.44
C THR A 25 0.17 -47.63 -5.33
N LEU A 26 0.72 -46.45 -5.05
CA LEU A 26 1.66 -46.19 -3.95
C LEU A 26 0.89 -46.12 -2.61
N GLY A 27 0.21 -47.22 -2.26
CA GLY A 27 -0.50 -47.36 -0.99
C GLY A 27 0.37 -47.92 0.13
N LEU A 28 -0.09 -47.71 1.37
CA LEU A 28 0.45 -48.37 2.55
C LEU A 28 0.21 -49.88 2.47
N LYS A 29 1.27 -50.66 2.65
CA LYS A 29 1.21 -52.11 2.77
C LYS A 29 2.32 -52.61 3.69
N LYS A 30 2.19 -53.86 4.15
CA LYS A 30 3.24 -54.52 4.92
C LYS A 30 4.55 -54.51 4.13
N ASP A 31 5.65 -54.34 4.87
CA ASP A 31 7.02 -54.32 4.35
C ASP A 31 7.34 -53.14 3.40
N ARG A 32 6.46 -52.15 3.31
CA ARG A 32 6.70 -50.88 2.61
C ARG A 32 6.66 -49.71 3.59
N ILE A 33 7.74 -48.95 3.70
CA ILE A 33 7.84 -47.84 4.65
C ILE A 33 8.07 -46.53 3.89
N PHE A 34 7.22 -45.54 4.11
CA PHE A 34 7.43 -44.17 3.63
C PHE A 34 8.20 -43.38 4.67
N LEU A 35 9.34 -42.80 4.29
CA LEU A 35 10.16 -41.94 5.15
C LEU A 35 10.42 -40.62 4.43
N ASP A 36 10.08 -39.53 5.10
CA ASP A 36 10.15 -38.16 4.55
C ASP A 36 9.39 -38.02 3.23
N ALA A 37 8.30 -38.78 3.11
CA ALA A 37 7.46 -38.87 1.94
C ALA A 37 6.07 -39.40 2.34
N GLY A 38 5.10 -39.26 1.44
CA GLY A 38 3.76 -39.82 1.62
C GLY A 38 2.75 -38.87 2.26
N ASN A 39 3.19 -37.74 2.82
CA ASN A 39 2.31 -36.72 3.39
C ASN A 39 1.42 -37.29 4.52
N ARG A 40 1.99 -38.17 5.37
CA ARG A 40 1.31 -38.79 6.53
C ARG A 40 2.23 -38.99 7.72
N PHE A 41 1.64 -39.14 8.91
CA PHE A 41 2.34 -39.53 10.13
C PHE A 41 1.56 -40.66 10.83
N GLU A 42 1.80 -41.90 10.40
CA GLU A 42 1.17 -43.13 10.90
C GLU A 42 2.09 -44.36 10.73
N THR A 43 1.65 -45.54 11.19
CA THR A 43 2.44 -46.78 11.04
C THR A 43 2.71 -47.07 9.56
N GLY A 44 4.00 -47.16 9.20
CA GLY A 44 4.46 -47.35 7.83
C GLY A 44 4.62 -46.08 7.00
N ALA A 45 4.22 -44.89 7.48
CA ALA A 45 4.45 -43.62 6.79
C ALA A 45 4.78 -42.47 7.76
N ILE A 46 6.01 -41.94 7.66
CA ILE A 46 6.56 -40.97 8.60
C ILE A 46 7.09 -39.77 7.83
N ASP A 47 6.30 -38.70 7.81
CA ASP A 47 6.63 -37.41 7.20
C ASP A 47 6.40 -36.29 8.22
N TYR A 48 7.49 -35.63 8.64
CA TYR A 48 7.41 -34.63 9.71
C TYR A 48 6.73 -33.33 9.26
N HIS A 49 6.65 -33.06 7.95
CA HIS A 49 6.03 -31.86 7.39
C HIS A 49 4.51 -31.81 7.66
N GLN A 50 3.90 -32.95 8.02
CA GLN A 50 2.49 -33.01 8.43
C GLN A 50 2.24 -32.56 9.87
N LEU A 51 3.30 -32.39 10.66
CA LEU A 51 3.17 -32.01 12.06
C LEU A 51 2.91 -30.50 12.16
N LYS A 52 1.74 -30.14 12.69
CA LYS A 52 1.39 -28.73 12.98
C LYS A 52 2.30 -28.09 14.04
N SER A 53 2.98 -28.90 14.83
CA SER A 53 3.88 -28.47 15.89
C SER A 53 4.91 -29.56 16.19
N PRO A 54 6.11 -29.20 16.67
CA PRO A 54 7.10 -30.18 17.10
C PRO A 54 6.56 -31.13 18.17
N ILE A 55 6.88 -32.42 18.05
CA ILE A 55 6.56 -33.42 19.08
C ILE A 55 7.69 -33.43 20.11
N VAL A 56 7.35 -33.53 21.40
CA VAL A 56 8.34 -33.67 22.48
C VAL A 56 8.21 -35.05 23.11
N VAL A 57 9.29 -35.83 23.07
CA VAL A 57 9.39 -37.17 23.68
C VAL A 57 10.59 -37.17 24.62
N ASP A 58 10.41 -37.52 25.89
CA ASP A 58 11.48 -37.54 26.90
C ASP A 58 12.31 -36.24 26.97
N ASN A 59 11.63 -35.09 26.94
CA ASN A 59 12.23 -33.75 26.86
C ASN A 59 13.08 -33.48 25.60
N LYS A 60 13.06 -34.36 24.60
CA LYS A 60 13.70 -34.16 23.29
C LYS A 60 12.66 -33.70 22.28
N VAL A 61 12.92 -32.59 21.61
CA VAL A 61 12.07 -32.05 20.53
C VAL A 61 12.37 -32.79 19.22
N CYS A 62 11.37 -33.40 18.60
CA CYS A 62 11.46 -34.11 17.32
C CYS A 62 10.98 -33.21 16.18
N ILE A 63 11.93 -32.73 15.37
CA ILE A 63 11.73 -31.81 14.23
C ILE A 63 12.40 -32.35 12.95
N SER A 64 12.47 -33.66 12.82
CA SER A 64 13.07 -34.37 11.69
C SER A 64 12.51 -35.80 11.63
N VAL A 65 12.47 -36.41 10.45
CA VAL A 65 12.01 -37.80 10.28
C VAL A 65 12.94 -38.76 11.00
N ALA A 66 14.26 -38.57 10.92
CA ALA A 66 15.23 -39.36 11.66
C ALA A 66 14.93 -39.38 13.18
N ALA A 67 14.58 -38.22 13.75
CA ALA A 67 14.21 -38.11 15.15
C ALA A 67 12.89 -38.84 15.47
N LEU A 68 11.91 -38.77 14.58
CA LEU A 68 10.62 -39.44 14.75
C LEU A 68 10.76 -40.96 14.65
N VAL A 69 11.53 -41.46 13.69
CA VAL A 69 11.83 -42.91 13.55
C VAL A 69 12.49 -43.46 14.81
N ALA A 70 13.45 -42.71 15.38
CA ALA A 70 14.12 -43.13 16.61
C ALA A 70 13.22 -43.05 17.85
N ALA A 71 12.34 -42.06 17.93
CA ALA A 71 11.44 -41.86 19.07
C ALA A 71 10.22 -42.81 19.05
N PHE A 72 9.77 -43.21 17.86
CA PHE A 72 8.60 -44.06 17.63
C PHE A 72 8.95 -45.27 16.75
N PRO A 73 9.84 -46.15 17.22
CA PRO A 73 10.32 -47.32 16.45
C PRO A 73 9.18 -48.25 16.03
N GLU A 74 8.08 -48.27 16.78
CA GLU A 74 6.88 -49.04 16.48
C GLU A 74 6.20 -48.62 15.17
N LEU A 75 6.35 -47.36 14.73
CA LEU A 75 5.81 -46.91 13.44
C LEU A 75 6.49 -47.60 12.26
N VAL A 76 7.74 -48.03 12.44
CA VAL A 76 8.49 -48.84 11.46
C VAL A 76 8.21 -50.33 11.70
N LEU A 77 8.46 -50.81 12.91
CA LEU A 77 8.47 -52.24 13.22
C LEU A 77 7.09 -52.89 13.10
N ASN A 78 6.01 -52.20 13.48
CA ASN A 78 4.65 -52.74 13.36
C ASN A 78 4.17 -52.83 11.91
N ASN A 79 4.87 -52.19 10.96
CA ASN A 79 4.54 -52.29 9.54
C ASN A 79 5.22 -53.48 8.84
N LEU A 80 6.01 -54.28 9.56
CA LEU A 80 6.70 -55.44 8.99
C LEU A 80 5.88 -56.72 9.13
N SER A 81 6.09 -57.65 8.19
CA SER A 81 5.64 -59.04 8.27
C SER A 81 6.64 -59.87 9.08
N GLU A 82 6.17 -60.90 9.79
CA GLU A 82 7.04 -61.75 10.64
C GLU A 82 8.20 -62.42 9.87
N ASN A 83 8.03 -62.66 8.56
CA ASN A 83 9.00 -63.31 7.69
C ASN A 83 9.40 -62.42 6.49
N ALA A 84 9.46 -61.10 6.68
CA ALA A 84 9.86 -60.18 5.62
C ALA A 84 11.25 -60.52 5.08
N GLU A 85 11.34 -60.89 3.80
CA GLU A 85 12.63 -61.13 3.12
C GLU A 85 13.12 -59.87 2.40
N ARG A 86 12.19 -58.99 2.03
CA ARG A 86 12.47 -57.72 1.34
C ARG A 86 11.62 -56.59 1.91
N ILE A 87 12.24 -55.44 2.10
CA ILE A 87 11.59 -54.21 2.57
C ILE A 87 11.80 -53.10 1.55
N GLU A 88 10.72 -52.42 1.18
CA GLU A 88 10.70 -51.30 0.25
C GLU A 88 10.60 -49.98 1.01
N PHE A 89 11.61 -49.12 0.89
CA PHE A 89 11.53 -47.74 1.35
C PHE A 89 11.02 -46.84 0.23
N VAL A 90 9.97 -46.07 0.51
CA VAL A 90 9.45 -45.04 -0.39
C VAL A 90 9.89 -43.68 0.15
N LEU A 91 10.64 -42.94 -0.65
CA LEU A 91 11.35 -41.72 -0.25
C LEU A 91 11.01 -40.59 -1.21
N HIS A 92 11.21 -39.34 -0.81
CA HIS A 92 11.08 -38.23 -1.75
C HIS A 92 12.28 -38.18 -2.72
N ARG A 93 12.06 -37.61 -3.91
CA ARG A 93 13.12 -37.27 -4.86
C ARG A 93 14.08 -36.25 -4.23
N SER A 94 15.36 -36.38 -4.56
CA SER A 94 16.48 -35.63 -3.96
C SER A 94 16.59 -35.87 -2.45
N PRO A 95 16.87 -37.11 -2.01
CA PRO A 95 16.96 -37.47 -0.60
C PRO A 95 18.04 -36.64 0.10
N ASP A 96 17.64 -35.90 1.13
CA ASP A 96 18.54 -35.07 1.92
C ASP A 96 19.16 -35.84 3.10
N MET A 97 19.90 -35.15 3.97
CA MET A 97 20.52 -35.78 5.13
C MET A 97 19.50 -36.36 6.12
N ASP A 98 18.32 -35.76 6.31
CA ASP A 98 17.30 -36.29 7.23
C ASP A 98 16.66 -37.55 6.67
N CYS A 99 16.34 -37.55 5.38
CA CYS A 99 15.88 -38.72 4.66
C CYS A 99 16.90 -39.87 4.74
N ILE A 100 18.17 -39.59 4.43
CA ILE A 100 19.24 -40.61 4.46
C ILE A 100 19.43 -41.19 5.85
N VAL A 101 19.46 -40.33 6.88
CA VAL A 101 19.61 -40.76 8.28
C VAL A 101 18.38 -41.53 8.76
N SER A 102 17.17 -41.14 8.36
CA SER A 102 15.96 -41.85 8.73
C SER A 102 15.95 -43.28 8.19
N VAL A 103 16.39 -43.48 6.94
CA VAL A 103 16.56 -44.81 6.33
C VAL A 103 17.61 -45.61 7.07
N TYR A 104 18.77 -45.01 7.39
CA TYR A 104 19.83 -45.69 8.13
C TYR A 104 19.36 -46.18 9.51
N ILE A 105 18.63 -45.33 10.25
CA ILE A 105 18.04 -45.69 11.54
C ILE A 105 17.00 -46.81 11.37
N ALA A 106 16.12 -46.71 10.37
CA ALA A 106 15.13 -47.74 10.11
C ALA A 106 15.79 -49.09 9.78
N GLN A 107 16.83 -49.12 8.96
CA GLN A 107 17.59 -50.33 8.66
C GLN A 107 18.22 -50.96 9.91
N LYS A 108 18.75 -50.12 10.82
CA LYS A 108 19.28 -50.57 12.11
C LYS A 108 18.19 -51.14 13.02
N LEU A 109 17.05 -50.46 13.15
CA LEU A 109 15.91 -50.95 13.91
C LEU A 109 15.40 -52.30 13.39
N ILE A 110 15.31 -52.45 12.06
CA ILE A 110 14.83 -53.68 11.42
C ILE A 110 15.78 -54.85 11.67
N LYS A 111 17.10 -54.62 11.60
CA LYS A 111 18.12 -55.67 11.74
C LYS A 111 18.43 -56.03 13.20
N GLU A 112 18.44 -55.03 14.07
CA GLU A 112 19.01 -55.12 15.43
C GLU A 112 17.97 -54.84 16.53
N GLY A 113 16.74 -54.43 16.16
CA GLY A 113 15.74 -53.95 17.10
C GLY A 113 16.18 -52.66 17.78
N MET A 114 15.67 -52.43 19.01
CA MET A 114 16.05 -51.26 19.82
C MET A 114 17.55 -51.20 20.17
N LEU A 115 18.26 -52.34 20.10
CA LEU A 115 19.71 -52.38 20.33
C LEU A 115 20.49 -51.64 19.24
N GLY A 116 19.89 -51.43 18.06
CA GLY A 116 20.48 -50.67 16.97
C GLY A 116 20.48 -49.15 17.19
N ILE A 117 19.71 -48.63 18.16
CA ILE A 117 19.72 -47.20 18.52
C ILE A 117 20.78 -46.97 19.59
N THR A 118 22.00 -46.70 19.14
CA THR A 118 23.14 -46.45 20.03
C THR A 118 23.23 -44.98 20.45
N PRO A 119 23.90 -44.64 21.57
CA PRO A 119 24.16 -43.24 21.94
C PRO A 119 24.89 -42.43 20.86
N GLN A 120 25.69 -43.09 20.01
CA GLN A 120 26.36 -42.47 18.87
C GLN A 120 25.35 -42.06 17.79
N LEU A 121 24.35 -42.90 17.53
CA LEU A 121 23.28 -42.59 16.59
C LEU A 121 22.42 -41.42 17.08
N GLU A 122 22.22 -41.29 18.40
CA GLU A 122 21.58 -40.10 18.98
C GLU A 122 22.31 -38.80 18.64
N LYS A 123 23.65 -38.82 18.57
CA LYS A 123 24.44 -37.64 18.14
C LYS A 123 24.19 -37.29 16.68
N ILE A 124 24.08 -38.28 15.80
CA ILE A 124 23.76 -38.08 14.38
C ILE A 124 22.35 -37.52 14.23
N ILE A 125 21.37 -38.07 14.96
CA ILE A 125 20.00 -37.54 15.00
C ILE A 125 20.00 -36.09 15.46
N GLN A 126 20.75 -35.76 16.51
CA GLN A 126 20.84 -34.38 17.00
C GLN A 126 21.48 -33.45 15.96
N TYR A 127 22.52 -33.90 15.26
CA TYR A 127 23.15 -33.15 14.18
C TYR A 127 22.17 -32.84 13.04
N VAL A 128 21.35 -33.81 12.62
CA VAL A 128 20.29 -33.60 11.62
C VAL A 128 19.24 -32.60 12.09
N LYS A 129 18.82 -32.65 13.36
CA LYS A 129 17.92 -31.63 13.93
C LYS A 129 18.53 -30.22 13.84
N ASP A 130 19.83 -30.11 14.12
CA ASP A 130 20.54 -28.83 14.02
C ASP A 130 20.71 -28.36 12.56
N LEU A 131 20.80 -29.28 11.59
CA LEU A 131 20.75 -28.96 10.16
C LEU A 131 19.36 -28.48 9.72
N ASN A 132 18.31 -29.23 10.02
CA ASN A 132 16.92 -28.88 9.64
C ASN A 132 16.45 -27.58 10.31
N SER A 133 16.96 -27.26 11.51
CA SER A 133 16.71 -25.97 12.16
C SER A 133 17.57 -24.81 11.62
N GLY A 134 18.44 -25.07 10.63
CA GLY A 134 19.33 -24.08 10.03
C GLY A 134 20.49 -23.63 10.93
N ARG A 135 20.76 -24.32 12.04
CA ARG A 135 21.86 -23.99 12.98
C ARG A 135 23.21 -24.42 12.43
N ASN A 136 23.27 -25.61 11.82
CA ASN A 136 24.45 -26.12 11.13
C ASN A 136 24.35 -25.75 9.64
N LYS A 137 25.35 -25.02 9.12
CA LYS A 137 25.42 -24.56 7.72
C LYS A 137 26.82 -24.84 7.17
N ILE A 138 26.95 -24.91 5.84
CA ILE A 138 28.24 -25.04 5.17
C ILE A 138 29.18 -23.92 5.66
N ASN A 139 30.37 -24.29 6.14
CA ASN A 139 31.38 -23.35 6.60
C ASN A 139 32.64 -23.55 5.75
N SER A 140 33.20 -22.47 5.20
CA SER A 140 34.43 -22.51 4.41
C SER A 140 35.64 -22.97 5.23
N ASP A 141 35.64 -22.77 6.54
CA ASP A 141 36.66 -23.29 7.46
C ASP A 141 36.54 -24.80 7.67
N PHE A 142 35.37 -25.37 7.39
CA PHE A 142 35.03 -26.78 7.63
C PHE A 142 34.34 -27.40 6.41
N LEU A 143 35.04 -27.42 5.27
CA LEU A 143 34.54 -28.01 4.03
C LEU A 143 34.18 -29.51 4.19
N LYS A 144 34.94 -30.21 5.04
CA LYS A 144 34.73 -31.63 5.38
C LYS A 144 33.67 -31.80 6.47
N MET A 145 32.41 -31.54 6.14
CA MET A 145 31.28 -31.88 6.99
C MET A 145 30.34 -32.87 6.30
N PRO A 146 29.69 -33.80 7.04
CA PRO A 146 28.79 -34.79 6.47
C PRO A 146 27.74 -34.20 5.52
N ASN A 147 27.05 -33.14 5.93
CA ASN A 147 25.99 -32.54 5.12
C ASN A 147 26.50 -31.93 3.82
N ASN A 148 27.68 -31.29 3.84
CA ASN A 148 28.26 -30.71 2.63
C ASN A 148 28.53 -31.81 1.59
N LEU A 149 29.04 -32.96 2.04
CA LEU A 149 29.31 -34.09 1.17
C LEU A 149 28.00 -34.64 0.58
N VAL A 150 26.93 -34.76 1.38
CA VAL A 150 25.62 -35.21 0.87
C VAL A 150 25.12 -34.34 -0.26
N TYR A 151 25.18 -33.01 -0.15
CA TYR A 151 24.79 -32.12 -1.25
C TYR A 151 25.65 -32.30 -2.49
N ALA A 152 26.95 -32.54 -2.33
CA ALA A 152 27.85 -32.76 -3.45
C ALA A 152 27.65 -34.12 -4.15
N ILE A 153 27.13 -35.14 -3.45
CA ILE A 153 26.83 -36.46 -4.06
C ILE A 153 25.84 -36.29 -5.22
N GLU A 154 24.77 -35.52 -5.04
CA GLU A 154 23.74 -35.33 -6.08
C GLU A 154 24.32 -34.76 -7.37
N GLU A 155 25.14 -33.71 -7.27
CA GLU A 155 25.80 -33.11 -8.43
C GLU A 155 26.73 -34.06 -9.17
N ILE A 156 27.58 -34.78 -8.41
CA ILE A 156 28.55 -35.71 -8.98
C ILE A 156 27.82 -36.86 -9.69
N GLU A 157 26.81 -37.46 -9.05
CA GLU A 157 26.07 -38.57 -9.63
C GLU A 157 25.20 -38.14 -10.81
N SER A 158 24.58 -36.96 -10.75
CA SER A 158 23.85 -36.36 -11.87
C SER A 158 24.76 -36.15 -13.08
N ALA A 159 25.95 -35.59 -12.89
CA ALA A 159 26.93 -35.40 -13.97
C ALA A 159 27.39 -36.73 -14.59
N LYS A 160 27.65 -37.75 -13.76
CA LYS A 160 28.03 -39.10 -14.22
C LYS A 160 26.92 -39.76 -15.03
N LEU A 161 25.70 -39.76 -14.52
CA LEU A 161 24.56 -40.39 -15.18
C LEU A 161 24.19 -39.66 -16.47
N LYS A 162 24.18 -38.32 -16.50
CA LYS A 162 23.96 -37.56 -17.75
C LYS A 162 24.98 -37.95 -18.83
N LYS A 163 26.25 -38.12 -18.47
CA LYS A 163 27.30 -38.58 -19.40
C LYS A 163 27.05 -40.01 -19.87
N GLU A 164 26.63 -40.91 -18.98
CA GLU A 164 26.30 -42.29 -19.32
C GLU A 164 25.11 -42.39 -20.27
N PHE A 165 24.00 -41.73 -19.96
CA PHE A 165 22.80 -41.71 -20.81
C PHE A 165 23.09 -41.08 -22.17
N LYS A 166 23.86 -39.98 -22.20
CA LYS A 166 24.33 -39.36 -23.45
C LYS A 166 25.15 -40.34 -24.30
N SER A 167 26.01 -41.16 -23.68
CA SER A 167 26.78 -42.18 -24.40
C SER A 167 25.91 -43.30 -25.00
N LYS A 168 24.72 -43.52 -24.43
CA LYS A 168 23.69 -44.45 -24.93
C LYS A 168 22.75 -43.80 -25.95
N GLY A 169 22.98 -42.54 -26.35
CA GLY A 169 22.13 -41.79 -27.27
C GLY A 169 20.83 -41.28 -26.65
N VAL A 170 20.71 -41.29 -25.31
CA VAL A 170 19.58 -40.72 -24.59
C VAL A 170 19.98 -39.33 -24.10
N GLU A 171 19.32 -38.30 -24.64
CA GLU A 171 19.51 -36.93 -24.19
C GLU A 171 18.54 -36.64 -23.04
N ILE A 172 19.08 -36.51 -21.83
CA ILE A 172 18.31 -36.09 -20.66
C ILE A 172 18.16 -34.57 -20.73
N THR A 173 16.99 -34.10 -21.16
CA THR A 173 16.65 -32.68 -21.17
C THR A 173 16.08 -32.26 -19.82
N GLU A 174 16.36 -31.02 -19.41
CA GLU A 174 15.81 -30.42 -18.19
C GLU A 174 14.29 -30.24 -18.30
N GLY A 175 13.54 -31.20 -17.78
CA GLY A 175 12.07 -31.24 -17.79
C GLY A 175 11.48 -32.55 -18.32
N ALA A 176 12.28 -33.40 -18.96
CA ALA A 176 11.85 -34.75 -19.28
C ALA A 176 11.85 -35.60 -18.00
N GLU A 177 10.66 -36.01 -17.54
CA GLU A 177 10.50 -36.97 -16.45
C GLU A 177 10.88 -38.38 -16.89
N ASP A 178 12.15 -38.59 -17.23
CA ASP A 178 12.69 -39.92 -17.41
C ASP A 178 12.80 -40.58 -16.03
N GLU A 179 11.75 -41.32 -15.66
CA GLU A 179 11.68 -41.97 -14.35
C GLU A 179 12.81 -42.95 -14.11
N GLN A 180 13.38 -43.54 -15.17
CA GLN A 180 14.52 -44.43 -15.02
C GLN A 180 15.77 -43.65 -14.62
N TYR A 181 16.01 -42.49 -15.23
CA TYR A 181 17.12 -41.61 -14.86
C TYR A 181 17.01 -41.16 -13.39
N PHE A 182 15.85 -40.64 -12.99
CA PHE A 182 15.66 -40.14 -11.62
C PHE A 182 15.73 -41.25 -10.58
N GLN A 183 15.12 -42.41 -10.84
CA GLN A 183 15.21 -43.56 -9.94
C GLN A 183 16.67 -43.98 -9.71
N LEU A 184 17.48 -44.08 -10.77
CA LEU A 184 18.91 -44.44 -10.66
C LEU A 184 19.72 -43.36 -9.93
N LEU A 185 19.47 -42.08 -10.24
CA LEU A 185 20.15 -40.96 -9.60
C LEU A 185 19.94 -40.98 -8.08
N TYR A 186 18.69 -41.03 -7.65
CA TYR A 186 18.37 -40.97 -6.22
C TYR A 186 18.76 -42.25 -5.49
N GLU A 187 18.73 -43.41 -6.16
CA GLU A 187 19.27 -44.65 -5.60
C GLU A 187 20.78 -44.55 -5.35
N ASN A 188 21.55 -44.01 -6.30
CA ASN A 188 22.99 -43.79 -6.12
C ASN A 188 23.29 -42.82 -4.98
N ILE A 189 22.53 -41.72 -4.87
CA ILE A 189 22.65 -40.75 -3.78
C ILE A 189 22.39 -41.43 -2.43
N MET A 190 21.30 -42.19 -2.33
CA MET A 190 20.91 -42.92 -1.14
C MET A 190 21.99 -43.93 -0.72
N LEU A 191 22.47 -44.76 -1.65
CA LEU A 191 23.51 -45.76 -1.37
C LEU A 191 24.85 -45.15 -0.93
N LYS A 192 25.27 -44.04 -1.55
CA LYS A 192 26.48 -43.32 -1.10
C LYS A 192 26.27 -42.64 0.25
N GLY A 193 25.10 -42.05 0.49
CA GLY A 193 24.73 -41.46 1.76
C GLY A 193 24.78 -42.46 2.92
N LEU A 194 24.26 -43.68 2.71
CA LEU A 194 24.33 -44.75 3.73
C LEU A 194 25.77 -45.15 4.04
N LYS A 195 26.63 -45.28 3.02
CA LYS A 195 28.06 -45.58 3.23
C LYS A 195 28.75 -44.48 4.05
N LEU A 196 28.42 -43.21 3.79
CA LEU A 196 28.91 -42.10 4.59
C LEU A 196 28.45 -42.21 6.05
N LEU A 197 27.18 -42.55 6.28
CA LEU A 197 26.66 -42.74 7.65
C LEU A 197 27.29 -43.93 8.37
N GLU A 198 27.54 -45.04 7.68
CA GLU A 198 28.28 -46.17 8.24
C GLU A 198 29.67 -45.74 8.71
N TYR A 199 30.39 -45.01 7.86
CA TYR A 199 31.70 -44.46 8.21
C TYR A 199 31.61 -43.50 9.42
N ILE A 200 30.65 -42.58 9.42
CA ILE A 200 30.47 -41.61 10.51
C ILE A 200 30.14 -42.33 11.82
N ALA A 201 29.22 -43.30 11.79
CA ALA A 201 28.81 -44.05 12.97
C ALA A 201 30.00 -44.83 13.57
N ASP A 202 30.82 -45.47 12.73
CA ASP A 202 32.04 -46.15 13.15
C ASP A 202 33.04 -45.15 13.76
N LYS A 203 33.31 -44.02 13.10
CA LYS A 203 34.24 -43.01 13.59
C LYS A 203 33.80 -42.39 14.91
N VAL A 204 32.54 -41.97 15.02
CA VAL A 204 32.00 -41.35 16.24
C VAL A 204 32.11 -42.30 17.44
N SER A 205 32.07 -43.61 17.23
CA SER A 205 32.27 -44.61 18.29
C SER A 205 33.69 -44.59 18.89
N GLY A 206 34.70 -44.18 18.11
CA GLY A 206 36.10 -44.11 18.53
C GLY A 206 36.49 -42.85 19.31
N PHE A 207 35.60 -41.86 19.41
CA PHE A 207 35.88 -40.63 20.13
C PHE A 207 35.24 -40.60 21.51
N ALA A 208 35.93 -39.98 22.48
CA ALA A 208 35.37 -39.68 23.79
C ALA A 208 34.09 -38.84 23.64
N ALA A 209 33.23 -38.85 24.67
CA ALA A 209 31.89 -38.26 24.67
C ALA A 209 31.83 -36.71 24.57
N ASN A 210 32.63 -36.09 23.71
CA ASN A 210 32.55 -34.67 23.42
C ASN A 210 31.37 -34.38 22.49
N ASP A 211 30.65 -33.31 22.81
CA ASP A 211 29.65 -32.69 21.95
C ASP A 211 30.36 -31.91 20.85
N GLY A 212 29.89 -32.04 19.60
CA GLY A 212 30.40 -31.28 18.46
C GLY A 212 31.34 -32.02 17.50
N ILE A 213 31.59 -33.32 17.68
CA ILE A 213 32.46 -34.06 16.76
C ILE A 213 31.95 -34.11 15.31
N LEU A 214 30.63 -34.09 15.13
CA LEU A 214 30.01 -34.07 13.80
C LEU A 214 30.23 -32.75 13.05
N ASN A 215 30.65 -31.71 13.76
CA ASN A 215 31.08 -30.41 13.20
C ASN A 215 32.61 -30.32 13.09
N SER A 216 33.35 -31.37 13.47
CA SER A 216 34.82 -31.36 13.46
C SER A 216 35.34 -31.85 12.11
N PRO A 217 36.30 -31.14 11.48
CA PRO A 217 36.95 -31.61 10.26
C PRO A 217 37.76 -32.91 10.51
N LEU A 218 38.04 -33.23 11.77
CA LEU A 218 38.71 -34.46 12.18
C LEU A 218 37.86 -35.71 11.91
N LEU A 219 36.55 -35.58 11.75
CA LEU A 219 35.68 -36.73 11.48
C LEU A 219 36.01 -37.41 10.15
N LEU A 220 36.40 -36.64 9.15
CA LEU A 220 36.59 -37.05 7.76
C LEU A 220 38.06 -36.92 7.31
N THR A 221 39.00 -37.15 8.24
CA THR A 221 40.44 -37.12 7.93
C THR A 221 40.92 -38.37 7.22
N ASP A 222 40.34 -39.53 7.54
CA ASP A 222 40.71 -40.80 6.93
C ASP A 222 39.88 -41.02 5.66
N TYR A 223 40.37 -41.87 4.76
CA TYR A 223 39.68 -42.18 3.50
C TYR A 223 38.25 -42.68 3.74
N HIS A 224 37.27 -41.91 3.25
CA HIS A 224 35.83 -42.17 3.34
C HIS A 224 35.18 -42.38 1.97
N GLY A 225 35.97 -42.38 0.89
CA GLY A 225 35.50 -42.67 -0.47
C GLY A 225 34.66 -41.56 -1.13
N LEU A 226 34.71 -40.32 -0.62
CA LEU A 226 33.99 -39.16 -1.17
C LEU A 226 34.95 -37.99 -1.48
N ASP A 227 36.12 -38.30 -2.03
CA ASP A 227 37.14 -37.30 -2.37
C ASP A 227 36.68 -36.40 -3.54
N GLU A 228 35.89 -36.95 -4.49
CA GLU A 228 35.34 -36.18 -5.61
C GLU A 228 34.37 -35.10 -5.13
N GLU A 229 33.48 -35.47 -4.21
CA GLU A 229 32.53 -34.56 -3.57
C GLU A 229 33.25 -33.47 -2.77
N TYR A 230 34.34 -33.83 -2.09
CA TYR A 230 35.16 -32.86 -1.35
C TYR A 230 35.83 -31.84 -2.28
N GLU A 231 36.47 -32.29 -3.36
CA GLU A 231 37.10 -31.36 -4.32
C GLU A 231 36.05 -30.51 -5.04
N LEU A 232 34.85 -31.05 -5.33
CA LEU A 232 33.72 -30.26 -5.85
C LEU A 232 33.41 -29.09 -4.91
N ILE A 233 33.20 -29.33 -3.62
CA ILE A 233 32.84 -28.28 -2.64
C ILE A 233 33.92 -27.20 -2.56
N LYS A 234 35.19 -27.60 -2.58
CA LYS A 234 36.32 -26.69 -2.52
C LYS A 234 36.41 -25.81 -3.78
N ASP A 235 36.30 -26.42 -4.95
CA ASP A 235 36.27 -25.69 -6.22
C ASP A 235 35.04 -24.79 -6.31
N ASP A 236 33.92 -25.23 -5.77
CA ASP A 236 32.67 -24.47 -5.71
C ASP A 236 32.80 -23.19 -4.90
N TYR A 237 33.46 -23.26 -3.74
CA TYR A 237 33.76 -22.06 -2.95
C TYR A 237 34.63 -21.07 -3.73
N HIS A 238 35.62 -21.55 -4.48
CA HIS A 238 36.43 -20.68 -5.33
C HIS A 238 35.63 -20.04 -6.48
N LYS A 239 34.65 -20.74 -7.05
CA LYS A 239 33.70 -20.15 -8.01
C LYS A 239 32.87 -19.07 -7.34
N TYR A 240 32.26 -19.37 -6.19
CA TYR A 240 31.49 -18.41 -5.40
C TYR A 240 32.30 -17.13 -5.12
N CYS A 241 33.54 -17.25 -4.63
CA CYS A 241 34.37 -16.08 -4.36
C CYS A 241 34.64 -15.25 -5.62
N ARG A 242 34.85 -15.89 -6.77
CA ARG A 242 35.05 -15.21 -8.06
C ARG A 242 33.78 -14.51 -8.53
N GLU A 243 32.64 -15.16 -8.35
CA GLU A 243 31.33 -14.63 -8.73
C GLU A 243 30.89 -13.46 -7.88
N VAL A 244 31.25 -13.42 -6.60
CA VAL A 244 30.88 -12.33 -5.68
C VAL A 244 31.93 -11.21 -5.67
N TYR A 245 33.21 -11.55 -5.61
CA TYR A 245 34.31 -10.61 -5.36
C TYR A 245 35.24 -10.38 -6.56
N GLY A 246 35.04 -11.08 -7.68
CA GLY A 246 35.87 -10.91 -8.88
C GLY A 246 35.64 -9.59 -9.60
N GLU A 247 36.61 -9.17 -10.43
CA GLU A 247 36.52 -7.93 -11.22
C GLU A 247 35.33 -7.91 -12.20
N ASN A 248 34.94 -9.09 -12.69
CA ASN A 248 33.77 -9.31 -13.56
C ASN A 248 32.66 -10.06 -12.81
N SER A 249 32.45 -9.70 -11.53
CA SER A 249 31.43 -10.28 -10.66
C SER A 249 30.05 -10.26 -11.32
N ASN A 250 29.40 -11.43 -11.41
CA ASN A 250 28.01 -11.58 -11.86
C ASN A 250 27.02 -11.32 -10.72
N CYS A 251 27.51 -11.09 -9.50
CA CYS A 251 26.72 -10.89 -8.30
C CYS A 251 26.89 -9.47 -7.73
N LYS A 252 25.82 -8.89 -7.21
CA LYS A 252 25.83 -7.56 -6.60
C LYS A 252 25.52 -7.66 -5.13
N GLN A 253 26.33 -7.01 -4.31
CA GLN A 253 25.99 -6.74 -2.91
C GLN A 253 24.88 -5.68 -2.86
N VAL A 254 23.82 -5.97 -2.13
CA VAL A 254 22.63 -5.12 -2.04
C VAL A 254 22.23 -4.94 -0.58
N LYS A 255 21.55 -3.82 -0.31
CA LYS A 255 20.86 -3.57 0.96
C LYS A 255 19.37 -3.66 0.71
N ILE A 256 18.68 -4.50 1.47
CA ILE A 256 17.23 -4.67 1.36
C ILE A 256 16.57 -4.50 2.72
N LYS A 257 15.40 -3.87 2.74
CA LYS A 257 14.58 -3.75 3.95
C LYS A 257 13.56 -4.87 3.98
N LEU A 258 13.59 -5.67 5.04
CA LEU A 258 12.71 -6.81 5.24
C LEU A 258 11.95 -6.69 6.57
N PRO A 259 10.73 -7.22 6.66
CA PRO A 259 9.98 -7.30 7.91
C PRO A 259 10.69 -8.21 8.93
N LEU A 260 10.52 -7.90 10.23
CA LEU A 260 10.96 -8.76 11.33
C LEU A 260 9.99 -9.92 11.55
N LYS A 261 10.41 -11.06 12.11
CA LYS A 261 9.49 -12.18 12.37
C LYS A 261 8.43 -11.87 13.43
N GLU A 262 8.81 -11.04 14.40
CA GLU A 262 7.97 -10.67 15.54
C GLU A 262 6.93 -9.58 15.21
N SER A 263 6.98 -8.98 14.01
CA SER A 263 6.09 -7.88 13.61
C SER A 263 4.61 -8.28 13.62
N TYR A 264 4.30 -9.55 13.34
CA TYR A 264 2.93 -10.09 13.33
C TYR A 264 2.28 -10.22 14.72
N ALA A 265 3.02 -9.96 15.82
CA ALA A 265 2.52 -10.02 17.19
C ALA A 265 1.99 -8.67 17.74
N GLY A 266 1.88 -7.62 16.91
CA GLY A 266 1.26 -6.34 17.30
C GLY A 266 2.19 -5.37 18.03
N VAL A 267 3.51 -5.49 17.83
CA VAL A 267 4.52 -4.51 18.26
C VAL A 267 4.86 -3.59 17.09
N ASP A 268 5.01 -2.28 17.33
CA ASP A 268 5.32 -1.24 16.34
C ASP A 268 6.40 -1.72 15.33
N GLU A 269 5.96 -2.11 14.13
CA GLU A 269 6.76 -2.87 13.18
C GLU A 269 7.94 -2.06 12.61
N GLN A 270 9.15 -2.60 12.77
CA GLN A 270 10.37 -2.05 12.18
C GLN A 270 10.78 -2.92 11.00
N LEU A 271 10.85 -2.35 9.79
CA LEU A 271 11.61 -2.96 8.71
C LEU A 271 13.09 -2.95 9.10
N LYS A 272 13.78 -4.07 8.92
CA LYS A 272 15.22 -4.18 9.14
C LYS A 272 15.94 -4.14 7.80
N GLU A 273 16.85 -3.20 7.66
CA GLU A 273 17.81 -3.21 6.55
C GLU A 273 18.84 -4.33 6.77
N VAL A 274 19.02 -5.18 5.77
CA VAL A 274 19.94 -6.31 5.81
C VAL A 274 20.81 -6.36 4.56
N ASP A 275 22.00 -6.95 4.72
CA ASP A 275 22.91 -7.26 3.62
C ASP A 275 22.39 -8.44 2.82
N GLY A 276 22.46 -8.33 1.50
CA GLY A 276 22.09 -9.40 0.59
C GLY A 276 22.97 -9.48 -0.64
N LEU A 277 22.79 -10.57 -1.38
CA LEU A 277 23.42 -10.83 -2.67
C LEU A 277 22.37 -10.99 -3.75
N LYS A 278 22.60 -10.35 -4.90
CA LYS A 278 21.78 -10.46 -6.09
C LYS A 278 22.63 -10.95 -7.26
N TRP A 279 22.40 -12.18 -7.69
CA TRP A 279 22.98 -12.67 -8.93
C TRP A 279 22.24 -12.08 -10.13
N SER A 280 23.01 -11.62 -11.12
CA SER A 280 22.49 -11.07 -12.38
C SER A 280 22.24 -12.18 -13.41
N ASP A 281 22.86 -13.34 -13.22
CA ASP A 281 22.75 -14.52 -14.05
C ASP A 281 22.72 -15.81 -13.21
N ILE A 282 22.50 -16.95 -13.84
CA ILE A 282 22.56 -18.26 -13.18
C ILE A 282 23.99 -18.45 -12.62
N PRO A 283 24.15 -18.76 -11.32
CA PRO A 283 25.46 -18.95 -10.72
C PRO A 283 26.19 -20.16 -11.31
N GLU A 284 27.51 -20.04 -11.47
CA GLU A 284 28.41 -21.15 -11.76
C GLU A 284 28.71 -22.00 -10.52
N CYS A 285 28.65 -21.40 -9.33
CA CYS A 285 28.70 -22.17 -8.09
C CYS A 285 27.37 -22.87 -7.84
N VAL A 286 27.46 -24.09 -7.31
CA VAL A 286 26.36 -25.00 -7.01
C VAL A 286 25.67 -24.58 -5.72
N PHE A 287 26.42 -24.07 -4.73
CA PHE A 287 25.91 -23.77 -3.39
C PHE A 287 25.90 -22.26 -3.02
N PRO A 288 25.42 -21.35 -3.90
CA PRO A 288 25.53 -19.89 -3.72
C PRO A 288 24.88 -19.42 -2.42
N GLU A 289 23.70 -19.94 -2.08
CA GLU A 289 22.95 -19.59 -0.88
C GLU A 289 23.69 -20.00 0.41
N TYR A 290 24.30 -21.17 0.42
CA TYR A 290 25.01 -21.70 1.58
C TYR A 290 26.30 -20.92 1.83
N TRP A 291 27.06 -20.62 0.77
CA TRP A 291 28.25 -19.79 0.88
C TRP A 291 27.92 -18.36 1.35
N ALA A 292 26.88 -17.75 0.77
CA ALA A 292 26.43 -16.42 1.15
C ALA A 292 26.14 -16.28 2.65
N ARG A 293 25.45 -17.26 3.24
CA ARG A 293 25.03 -17.24 4.66
C ARG A 293 26.18 -17.30 5.67
N ARG A 294 27.39 -17.68 5.26
CA ARG A 294 28.58 -17.78 6.12
C ARG A 294 29.75 -16.96 5.60
N ASP A 295 29.51 -16.10 4.62
CA ASP A 295 30.56 -15.27 4.05
C ASP A 295 31.08 -14.28 5.10
N GLY A 296 32.30 -14.55 5.59
CA GLY A 296 32.99 -13.70 6.55
C GLY A 296 33.37 -12.34 5.97
N ASN A 297 33.33 -12.17 4.65
CA ASN A 297 33.56 -10.89 3.99
C ASN A 297 32.26 -10.08 3.80
N ALA A 298 31.11 -10.59 4.26
CA ALA A 298 29.88 -9.79 4.30
C ALA A 298 30.07 -8.58 5.25
N PRO A 299 29.46 -7.42 4.99
CA PRO A 299 29.68 -6.20 5.80
C PRO A 299 29.44 -6.35 7.31
N GLY A 300 28.56 -7.27 7.71
CA GLY A 300 28.27 -7.59 9.11
C GLY A 300 29.15 -8.68 9.74
N ASN A 301 30.10 -9.26 8.99
CA ASN A 301 30.92 -10.42 9.38
C ASN A 301 30.12 -11.66 9.82
N ASP A 302 28.86 -11.77 9.38
CA ASP A 302 27.91 -12.80 9.83
C ASP A 302 27.09 -13.35 8.66
N GLY A 303 27.71 -13.35 7.46
CA GLY A 303 27.10 -13.73 6.20
C GLY A 303 26.10 -12.70 5.65
N TYR A 304 25.67 -12.92 4.41
CA TYR A 304 24.56 -12.22 3.79
C TYR A 304 23.24 -12.85 4.26
N VAL A 305 22.30 -11.98 4.63
CA VAL A 305 21.00 -12.38 5.18
C VAL A 305 20.01 -12.71 4.07
N PHE A 306 20.12 -12.05 2.92
CA PHE A 306 19.20 -12.18 1.79
C PHE A 306 19.93 -12.66 0.54
N THR A 307 19.32 -13.53 -0.24
CA THR A 307 19.83 -13.96 -1.54
C THR A 307 18.75 -13.96 -2.61
N PHE A 308 19.09 -13.44 -3.78
CA PHE A 308 18.30 -13.52 -5.01
C PHE A 308 19.11 -14.27 -6.07
N ILE A 309 18.65 -15.46 -6.45
CA ILE A 309 19.40 -16.39 -7.30
C ILE A 309 18.52 -16.79 -8.50
N PRO A 310 18.86 -16.37 -9.74
CA PRO A 310 18.25 -16.92 -10.94
C PRO A 310 18.55 -18.42 -11.08
N VAL A 311 17.51 -19.21 -11.34
CA VAL A 311 17.60 -20.67 -11.61
C VAL A 311 17.65 -20.92 -13.11
N TYR A 312 16.77 -20.26 -13.87
CA TYR A 312 16.84 -20.19 -15.32
C TYR A 312 16.26 -18.87 -15.84
N LYS A 313 16.68 -18.47 -17.04
CA LYS A 313 16.30 -17.19 -17.66
C LYS A 313 15.81 -17.40 -19.08
N ASN A 314 14.73 -16.71 -19.45
CA ASN A 314 14.14 -16.72 -20.78
C ASN A 314 13.98 -18.15 -21.34
N LYS A 315 13.58 -19.10 -20.50
CA LYS A 315 13.36 -20.49 -20.91
C LYS A 315 12.08 -20.53 -21.71
N ALA A 316 12.16 -20.96 -22.96
CA ALA A 316 10.96 -21.20 -23.77
C ALA A 316 10.12 -22.32 -23.12
N VAL A 317 8.83 -22.06 -22.95
CA VAL A 317 7.89 -23.07 -22.43
C VAL A 317 7.83 -24.25 -23.42
N ASP A 318 7.81 -25.48 -22.89
CA ASP A 318 7.82 -26.70 -23.71
C ASP A 318 6.64 -26.70 -24.70
N THR A 319 6.95 -26.86 -25.99
CA THR A 319 5.97 -27.00 -27.07
C THR A 319 4.90 -28.08 -26.83
N LYS A 320 5.23 -29.15 -26.09
CA LYS A 320 4.25 -30.16 -25.69
C LYS A 320 3.25 -29.59 -24.68
N LEU A 321 3.75 -28.89 -23.67
CA LEU A 321 2.92 -28.20 -22.67
C LEU A 321 2.08 -27.09 -23.31
N LEU A 322 2.65 -26.31 -24.24
CA LEU A 322 1.92 -25.31 -25.02
C LEU A 322 0.77 -25.95 -25.81
N ARG A 323 0.98 -27.12 -26.43
CA ARG A 323 -0.08 -27.86 -27.14
C ARG A 323 -1.15 -28.42 -26.20
N GLU A 324 -0.75 -28.99 -25.07
CA GLU A 324 -1.67 -29.51 -24.05
C GLU A 324 -2.54 -28.39 -23.45
N LYS A 325 -1.92 -27.25 -23.17
CA LYS A 325 -2.59 -26.02 -22.70
C LYS A 325 -3.25 -25.21 -23.82
N LYS A 326 -3.16 -25.65 -25.08
CA LYS A 326 -3.73 -24.98 -26.27
C LYS A 326 -3.28 -23.50 -26.42
N LEU A 327 -2.08 -23.19 -25.96
CA LEU A 327 -1.49 -21.86 -26.07
C LEU A 327 -0.98 -21.68 -27.51
N GLN A 328 -1.33 -20.56 -28.14
CA GLN A 328 -0.96 -20.29 -29.53
C GLN A 328 0.34 -19.50 -29.67
N ARG A 329 0.86 -18.98 -28.55
CA ARG A 329 2.03 -18.10 -28.48
C ARG A 329 3.20 -18.78 -27.79
N GLU A 330 4.41 -18.53 -28.27
CA GLU A 330 5.64 -18.85 -27.55
C GLU A 330 5.76 -17.90 -26.36
N VAL A 331 6.03 -18.46 -25.18
CA VAL A 331 6.20 -17.71 -23.94
C VAL A 331 7.56 -18.07 -23.39
N GLU A 332 8.30 -17.04 -22.95
CA GLU A 332 9.53 -17.21 -22.20
C GLU A 332 9.23 -17.04 -20.71
N VAL A 333 9.77 -17.96 -19.90
CA VAL A 333 9.63 -17.95 -18.46
C VAL A 333 10.98 -17.85 -17.77
N ASN A 334 10.98 -17.29 -16.58
CA ASN A 334 12.12 -17.14 -15.69
C ASN A 334 11.84 -17.88 -14.38
N SER A 335 12.90 -18.32 -13.70
CA SER A 335 12.76 -18.85 -12.35
C SER A 335 13.85 -18.29 -11.47
N VAL A 336 13.48 -17.96 -10.25
CA VAL A 336 14.38 -17.48 -9.20
C VAL A 336 14.11 -18.20 -7.89
N ARG A 337 15.14 -18.25 -7.06
CA ARG A 337 15.06 -18.57 -5.64
C ARG A 337 15.37 -17.31 -4.84
N ILE A 338 14.45 -16.95 -3.95
CA ILE A 338 14.57 -15.80 -3.05
C ILE A 338 14.57 -16.34 -1.64
N ALA A 339 15.66 -16.15 -0.91
CA ALA A 339 15.78 -16.72 0.42
C ALA A 339 16.32 -15.71 1.42
N VAL A 340 15.93 -15.89 2.68
CA VAL A 340 16.54 -15.24 3.83
C VAL A 340 17.15 -16.28 4.77
N ASP A 341 18.07 -15.82 5.61
CA ASP A 341 18.60 -16.64 6.69
C ASP A 341 17.55 -16.84 7.80
N SER A 342 17.06 -18.07 7.93
CA SER A 342 16.07 -18.48 8.96
C SER A 342 16.53 -18.24 10.40
N THR A 343 17.82 -18.08 10.66
CA THR A 343 18.34 -17.79 12.01
C THR A 343 18.27 -16.30 12.35
N LYS A 344 18.08 -15.43 11.35
CA LYS A 344 17.93 -13.99 11.57
C LYS A 344 16.47 -13.65 11.87
N ASN A 345 16.26 -12.59 12.63
CA ASN A 345 14.93 -12.06 12.94
C ASN A 345 14.35 -11.27 11.75
N VAL A 346 14.31 -11.85 10.54
CA VAL A 346 13.64 -11.26 9.36
C VAL A 346 12.81 -12.32 8.65
N THR A 347 11.88 -11.87 7.81
CA THR A 347 10.99 -12.75 7.05
C THR A 347 10.70 -12.23 5.65
N LEU A 348 10.32 -13.15 4.76
CA LEU A 348 9.76 -12.88 3.43
C LEU A 348 8.22 -13.00 3.40
N GLN A 349 7.56 -13.19 4.55
CA GLN A 349 6.13 -13.40 4.61
C GLN A 349 5.35 -12.27 3.92
N GLY A 350 4.50 -12.62 2.95
CA GLY A 350 3.74 -11.68 2.11
C GLY A 350 4.42 -11.29 0.79
N LEU A 351 5.72 -11.53 0.60
CA LEU A 351 6.42 -11.25 -0.66
C LEU A 351 5.92 -12.18 -1.79
N GLY A 352 5.62 -13.45 -1.49
CA GLY A 352 5.10 -14.40 -2.48
C GLY A 352 3.76 -13.93 -3.04
N GLU A 353 2.88 -13.43 -2.18
CA GLU A 353 1.57 -12.89 -2.55
C GLU A 353 1.70 -11.62 -3.41
N LEU A 354 2.66 -10.75 -3.07
CA LEU A 354 2.96 -9.56 -3.87
C LEU A 354 3.46 -9.93 -5.26
N LEU A 355 4.35 -10.93 -5.36
CA LEU A 355 4.84 -11.45 -6.63
C LEU A 355 3.70 -12.08 -7.43
N GLU A 356 2.83 -12.86 -6.79
CA GLU A 356 1.67 -13.48 -7.43
C GLU A 356 0.68 -12.44 -7.99
N VAL A 357 0.40 -11.35 -7.27
CA VAL A 357 -0.45 -10.26 -7.80
C VAL A 357 0.16 -9.68 -9.08
N ARG A 358 1.47 -9.45 -9.11
CA ARG A 358 2.15 -8.88 -10.29
C ARG A 358 2.27 -9.88 -11.45
N GLU A 359 2.46 -11.15 -11.13
CA GLU A 359 2.39 -12.24 -12.09
C GLU A 359 1.04 -12.22 -12.79
N GLN A 360 -0.05 -12.17 -12.02
CA GLN A 360 -1.42 -12.17 -12.57
C GLN A 360 -1.73 -10.93 -13.40
N GLU A 361 -1.23 -9.76 -12.99
CA GLU A 361 -1.34 -8.53 -13.79
C GLU A 361 -0.63 -8.70 -15.14
N LYS A 362 0.58 -9.26 -15.15
CA LYS A 362 1.32 -9.51 -16.39
C LYS A 362 0.61 -10.55 -17.24
N GLU A 363 0.08 -11.61 -16.64
CA GLU A 363 -0.64 -12.68 -17.34
C GLU A 363 -1.85 -12.14 -18.08
N GLN A 364 -2.63 -11.25 -17.45
CA GLN A 364 -3.78 -10.59 -18.10
C GLN A 364 -3.39 -9.71 -19.29
N THR A 365 -2.13 -9.26 -19.38
CA THR A 365 -1.62 -8.52 -20.54
C THR A 365 -1.04 -9.43 -21.61
N VAL A 366 -0.61 -10.63 -21.22
CA VAL A 366 0.09 -11.58 -22.07
C VAL A 366 -0.83 -12.66 -22.61
N PHE A 367 -1.94 -12.99 -21.94
CA PHE A 367 -2.87 -14.06 -22.31
C PHE A 367 -4.29 -13.53 -22.47
N ASP A 368 -5.04 -14.17 -23.35
CA ASP A 368 -6.47 -13.93 -23.52
C ASP A 368 -7.24 -14.77 -22.48
N ASP A 369 -8.53 -14.47 -22.22
CA ASP A 369 -9.30 -15.14 -21.14
C ASP A 369 -9.30 -16.68 -21.22
N ASP A 370 -9.37 -17.24 -22.43
CA ASP A 370 -9.33 -18.68 -22.66
C ASP A 370 -7.96 -19.28 -22.28
N GLU A 371 -6.86 -18.61 -22.66
CA GLU A 371 -5.49 -19.02 -22.37
C GLU A 371 -5.14 -18.85 -20.89
N LEU A 372 -5.63 -17.79 -20.25
CA LEU A 372 -5.44 -17.52 -18.82
C LEU A 372 -6.00 -18.66 -17.96
N SER A 373 -7.11 -19.26 -18.39
CA SER A 373 -7.78 -20.35 -17.66
C SER A 373 -7.02 -21.68 -17.66
N VAL A 374 -6.08 -21.85 -18.60
CA VAL A 374 -5.29 -23.07 -18.81
C VAL A 374 -3.80 -22.89 -18.54
N TRP A 375 -3.31 -21.65 -18.45
CA TRP A 375 -1.91 -21.32 -18.18
C TRP A 375 -1.40 -21.91 -16.84
N ARG A 376 -2.09 -21.63 -15.73
CA ARG A 376 -1.79 -22.18 -14.39
C ARG A 376 -3.07 -22.65 -13.70
N ASP A 377 -3.03 -23.80 -13.03
CA ASP A 377 -4.17 -24.26 -12.23
C ASP A 377 -4.18 -23.54 -10.88
N ARG A 378 -4.88 -22.41 -10.84
CA ARG A 378 -5.05 -21.60 -9.63
C ARG A 378 -5.97 -22.23 -8.57
N ARG A 379 -6.64 -23.36 -8.87
CA ARG A 379 -7.42 -24.12 -7.88
C ARG A 379 -6.51 -25.03 -7.07
N SER A 380 -5.46 -25.55 -7.71
CA SER A 380 -4.34 -26.12 -6.99
C SER A 380 -3.69 -24.99 -6.21
N LYS A 381 -3.58 -25.14 -4.89
CA LYS A 381 -2.81 -24.16 -4.10
C LYS A 381 -1.32 -24.19 -4.47
N THR A 382 -0.90 -25.18 -5.26
CA THR A 382 0.47 -25.68 -5.39
C THR A 382 1.34 -24.97 -6.41
N ASP A 383 0.79 -24.07 -7.24
CA ASP A 383 1.48 -23.50 -8.41
C ASP A 383 1.52 -21.95 -8.43
N GLY A 384 1.63 -21.34 -7.24
CA GLY A 384 1.77 -19.89 -7.06
C GLY A 384 3.12 -19.50 -6.45
N TRP A 385 3.48 -18.22 -6.54
CA TRP A 385 4.62 -17.68 -5.80
C TRP A 385 4.41 -17.90 -4.28
N GLY A 386 5.36 -18.56 -3.61
CA GLY A 386 5.33 -18.75 -2.16
C GLY A 386 4.37 -19.83 -1.64
N TYR A 387 4.14 -20.89 -2.43
CA TYR A 387 3.32 -22.03 -2.00
C TYR A 387 3.95 -22.85 -0.84
N GLU A 388 5.28 -22.82 -0.67
CA GLU A 388 5.95 -23.64 0.33
C GLU A 388 5.48 -23.31 1.77
N LEU A 389 5.45 -24.33 2.65
CA LEU A 389 5.25 -24.19 4.11
C LEU A 389 6.23 -23.20 4.80
N TRP A 390 7.18 -22.67 4.03
CA TRP A 390 8.28 -21.81 4.42
C TRP A 390 8.33 -20.48 3.65
N ASP A 391 7.19 -19.99 3.12
CA ASP A 391 7.04 -18.69 2.43
C ASP A 391 7.62 -17.49 3.19
N PHE A 392 7.81 -17.65 4.50
CA PHE A 392 8.44 -16.69 5.39
C PHE A 392 9.98 -16.69 5.37
N VAL A 393 10.63 -17.69 4.75
CA VAL A 393 12.10 -17.82 4.62
C VAL A 393 12.55 -17.99 3.17
N ASN A 394 11.80 -18.74 2.37
CA ASN A 394 12.15 -19.04 0.99
C ASN A 394 10.93 -18.86 0.10
N ILE A 395 11.14 -18.22 -1.05
CA ILE A 395 10.14 -18.04 -2.08
C ILE A 395 10.77 -18.50 -3.39
N ALA A 396 10.17 -19.54 -3.97
CA ALA A 396 10.47 -20.01 -5.30
C ALA A 396 9.45 -19.46 -6.30
N SER A 397 9.88 -19.34 -7.57
CA SER A 397 8.97 -19.13 -8.70
C SER A 397 7.98 -20.30 -8.87
N PRO A 398 6.84 -20.09 -9.56
CA PRO A 398 5.91 -21.16 -9.92
C PRO A 398 6.61 -22.32 -10.64
N SER A 399 6.00 -23.51 -10.61
CA SER A 399 6.60 -24.72 -11.18
C SER A 399 6.85 -24.60 -12.69
N GLU A 400 5.95 -23.90 -13.38
CA GLU A 400 6.02 -23.59 -14.81
C GLU A 400 6.93 -22.39 -15.12
N GLY A 401 7.50 -21.77 -14.09
CA GLY A 401 8.22 -20.50 -14.18
C GLY A 401 7.30 -19.27 -14.16
N SER A 402 7.94 -18.12 -14.03
CA SER A 402 7.31 -16.79 -14.02
C SER A 402 7.49 -16.10 -15.36
N ILE A 403 6.43 -15.47 -15.88
CA ILE A 403 6.51 -14.60 -17.07
C ILE A 403 7.04 -13.20 -16.75
N LEU A 404 7.28 -12.89 -15.48
CA LEU A 404 7.99 -11.69 -15.08
C LEU A 404 9.47 -11.84 -15.45
N SER A 405 10.07 -10.76 -15.94
CA SER A 405 11.52 -10.69 -16.10
C SER A 405 12.22 -10.71 -14.74
N ILE A 406 13.49 -11.14 -14.73
CA ILE A 406 14.34 -11.13 -13.54
C ILE A 406 14.41 -9.72 -12.91
N GLU A 407 14.47 -8.69 -13.74
CA GLU A 407 14.45 -7.29 -13.32
C GLU A 407 13.11 -6.90 -12.70
N GLU A 408 11.97 -7.27 -13.31
CA GLU A 408 10.64 -7.02 -12.73
C GLU A 408 10.49 -7.70 -11.37
N ILE A 409 10.91 -8.96 -11.22
CA ILE A 409 10.87 -9.69 -9.95
C ILE A 409 11.70 -8.95 -8.89
N TYR A 410 12.92 -8.53 -9.24
CA TYR A 410 13.79 -7.81 -8.31
C TYR A 410 13.23 -6.44 -7.91
N ASP A 411 12.63 -5.70 -8.86
CA ASP A 411 11.97 -4.42 -8.57
C ASP A 411 10.77 -4.60 -7.64
N ILE A 412 10.04 -5.72 -7.75
CA ILE A 412 8.97 -6.08 -6.82
C ILE A 412 9.51 -6.33 -5.41
N ILE A 413 10.63 -7.04 -5.31
CA ILE A 413 11.30 -7.29 -4.03
C ILE A 413 11.78 -5.98 -3.38
N LEU A 414 12.35 -5.06 -4.16
CA LEU A 414 12.70 -3.72 -3.65
C LEU A 414 11.46 -2.92 -3.24
N ALA A 415 10.33 -3.15 -3.90
CA ALA A 415 9.04 -2.57 -3.55
C ALA A 415 8.36 -3.27 -2.37
N PHE A 416 8.93 -4.32 -1.79
CA PHE A 416 8.33 -5.05 -0.66
C PHE A 416 8.14 -4.17 0.58
N GLU A 417 8.88 -3.07 0.71
CA GLU A 417 8.61 -2.05 1.75
C GLU A 417 7.29 -1.27 1.54
N LYS A 418 6.64 -1.42 0.38
CA LYS A 418 5.45 -0.67 -0.01
C LYS A 418 4.18 -1.50 0.24
N PRO A 419 3.13 -0.92 0.81
CA PRO A 419 1.90 -1.65 1.12
C PRO A 419 1.07 -1.98 -0.12
N LEU A 420 0.35 -3.09 -0.05
CA LEU A 420 -0.78 -3.43 -0.91
C LEU A 420 -2.09 -2.91 -0.34
N PHE A 421 -3.05 -2.66 -1.22
CA PHE A 421 -4.36 -2.13 -0.87
C PHE A 421 -5.48 -3.05 -1.34
N ASN A 422 -6.24 -3.59 -0.37
CA ASN A 422 -7.44 -4.39 -0.63
C ASN A 422 -8.51 -3.56 -1.33
N THR A 423 -8.66 -2.30 -0.92
CA THR A 423 -9.66 -1.38 -1.49
C THR A 423 -9.09 0.02 -1.60
N PHE A 424 -9.35 0.65 -2.74
CA PHE A 424 -9.01 2.03 -3.02
C PHE A 424 -10.25 2.73 -3.58
N VAL A 425 -10.65 3.82 -2.92
CA VAL A 425 -11.74 4.67 -3.40
C VAL A 425 -11.25 6.11 -3.49
N ALA A 426 -11.33 6.70 -4.67
CA ALA A 426 -11.02 8.11 -4.88
C ALA A 426 -12.29 8.88 -5.25
N ARG A 427 -12.68 9.84 -4.40
CA ARG A 427 -13.74 10.80 -4.74
C ARG A 427 -13.13 12.07 -5.30
N ILE A 428 -13.38 12.37 -6.57
CA ILE A 428 -13.01 13.67 -7.14
C ILE A 428 -14.04 14.69 -6.68
N VAL A 429 -13.57 15.84 -6.22
CA VAL A 429 -14.41 16.96 -5.79
C VAL A 429 -14.06 18.19 -6.63
N ILE A 430 -15.04 18.74 -7.34
CA ILE A 430 -14.88 19.87 -8.24
C ILE A 430 -15.79 21.00 -7.75
N PRO A 431 -15.24 21.98 -7.03
CA PRO A 431 -15.99 23.17 -6.66
C PRO A 431 -16.21 24.09 -7.88
N PHE A 432 -17.36 24.76 -7.90
CA PHE A 432 -17.75 25.69 -8.93
C PHE A 432 -18.53 26.88 -8.38
N LYS A 433 -18.64 27.94 -9.18
CA LYS A 433 -19.44 29.14 -8.90
C LYS A 433 -20.59 29.24 -9.87
N TYR A 434 -21.72 29.76 -9.40
CA TYR A 434 -22.91 30.04 -10.22
C TYR A 434 -23.65 31.29 -9.70
N ASP A 435 -24.65 31.75 -10.45
CA ASP A 435 -25.49 32.88 -10.01
C ASP A 435 -26.43 32.46 -8.87
N ALA A 436 -26.20 33.03 -7.69
CA ALA A 436 -26.98 32.78 -6.48
C ALA A 436 -28.48 33.06 -6.65
N ASN A 437 -28.87 33.97 -7.57
CA ASN A 437 -30.27 34.27 -7.83
C ASN A 437 -31.04 33.09 -8.42
N LEU A 438 -30.34 32.16 -9.07
CA LEU A 438 -30.92 30.98 -9.70
C LEU A 438 -31.13 29.85 -8.71
N PHE A 439 -30.66 29.96 -7.46
CA PHE A 439 -30.77 28.90 -6.47
C PHE A 439 -32.22 28.45 -6.24
N GLU A 440 -33.18 29.39 -6.22
CA GLU A 440 -34.59 29.07 -6.02
C GLU A 440 -35.19 28.30 -7.20
N GLU A 441 -34.66 28.48 -8.41
CA GLU A 441 -35.11 27.79 -9.63
C GLU A 441 -34.58 26.35 -9.73
N ILE A 442 -33.58 26.00 -8.93
CA ILE A 442 -32.99 24.66 -8.92
C ILE A 442 -33.91 23.73 -8.13
N GLU A 443 -34.48 22.71 -8.77
CA GLU A 443 -35.30 21.71 -8.08
C GLU A 443 -34.42 20.60 -7.47
N PRO A 444 -34.46 20.35 -6.15
CA PRO A 444 -33.71 19.27 -5.52
C PRO A 444 -34.24 17.89 -5.93
N GLU A 445 -33.38 16.88 -5.91
CA GLU A 445 -33.83 15.49 -6.05
C GLU A 445 -34.28 14.96 -4.67
N ALA A 446 -35.60 14.85 -4.48
CA ALA A 446 -36.19 14.51 -3.19
C ALA A 446 -35.68 13.18 -2.59
N SER A 447 -35.44 12.17 -3.42
CA SER A 447 -34.97 10.84 -2.98
C SER A 447 -33.56 10.87 -2.38
N LEU A 448 -32.65 11.66 -2.97
CA LEU A 448 -31.27 11.80 -2.50
C LEU A 448 -31.23 12.56 -1.17
N GLN A 449 -32.00 13.64 -1.07
CA GLN A 449 -32.07 14.47 0.13
C GLN A 449 -32.70 13.71 1.31
N GLU A 450 -33.77 12.93 1.09
CA GLU A 450 -34.37 12.10 2.14
C GLU A 450 -33.44 10.98 2.63
N GLY A 451 -32.70 10.35 1.73
CA GLY A 451 -31.75 9.29 2.07
C GLY A 451 -30.63 9.79 2.97
N ILE A 452 -29.98 10.89 2.57
CA ILE A 452 -28.90 11.51 3.36
C ILE A 452 -29.44 11.99 4.71
N ASN A 453 -30.62 12.61 4.74
CA ASN A 453 -31.22 13.13 5.95
C ASN A 453 -31.52 12.04 6.99
N LYS A 454 -32.13 10.92 6.60
CA LYS A 454 -32.40 9.81 7.53
C LYS A 454 -31.12 9.21 8.12
N GLU A 455 -30.07 9.13 7.32
CA GLU A 455 -28.81 8.48 7.67
C GLU A 455 -27.90 9.40 8.51
N VAL A 456 -27.90 10.70 8.23
CA VAL A 456 -26.92 11.66 8.76
C VAL A 456 -27.54 12.68 9.73
N GLY A 457 -28.86 12.82 9.75
CA GLY A 457 -29.56 13.86 10.51
C GLY A 457 -29.32 13.82 12.02
N ASN A 458 -29.05 12.65 12.61
CA ASN A 458 -28.75 12.55 14.05
C ASN A 458 -27.28 12.80 14.38
N TYR A 459 -26.39 12.78 13.39
CA TYR A 459 -24.96 12.97 13.60
C TYR A 459 -24.61 14.44 13.80
N PHE A 460 -25.27 15.34 13.07
CA PHE A 460 -25.03 16.77 13.15
C PHE A 460 -25.93 17.48 14.17
N LEU A 461 -25.46 18.63 14.66
CA LEU A 461 -26.27 19.50 15.52
C LEU A 461 -27.45 20.09 14.73
N PRO A 462 -28.57 20.45 15.40
CA PRO A 462 -29.80 20.86 14.74
C PRO A 462 -29.64 21.97 13.70
N TYR A 463 -28.79 22.98 13.97
CA TYR A 463 -28.56 24.09 13.03
C TYR A 463 -27.75 23.68 11.79
N ILE A 464 -26.89 22.66 11.88
CA ILE A 464 -26.20 22.10 10.70
C ILE A 464 -27.18 21.29 9.85
N ASN A 465 -28.09 20.56 10.50
CA ASN A 465 -29.17 19.90 9.79
C ASN A 465 -30.13 20.89 9.12
N GLU A 466 -30.38 22.04 9.73
CA GLU A 466 -31.12 23.13 9.10
C GLU A 466 -30.38 23.67 7.87
N TYR A 467 -29.08 23.90 8.00
CA TYR A 467 -28.20 24.34 6.92
C TYR A 467 -28.21 23.37 5.71
N TYR A 468 -28.09 22.06 5.94
CA TYR A 468 -28.06 21.07 4.85
C TYR A 468 -29.44 20.59 4.36
N PHE A 469 -30.38 20.36 5.28
CA PHE A 469 -31.58 19.55 5.01
C PHE A 469 -32.91 20.26 5.25
N ASN A 470 -32.91 21.46 5.83
CA ASN A 470 -34.13 22.26 6.06
C ASN A 470 -35.24 21.52 6.86
N ASN A 471 -34.85 20.85 7.95
CA ASN A 471 -35.63 19.75 8.51
C ASN A 471 -36.86 20.12 9.39
N LYS A 472 -37.08 21.39 9.77
CA LYS A 472 -38.01 21.70 10.87
C LYS A 472 -38.89 22.96 10.78
N GLN A 473 -38.72 23.86 9.81
CA GLN A 473 -39.62 25.00 9.69
C GLN A 473 -40.19 25.10 8.27
N LYS A 474 -41.53 25.05 8.15
CA LYS A 474 -42.24 25.27 6.88
C LYS A 474 -41.93 26.63 6.22
N ASN A 475 -41.21 27.52 6.92
CA ASN A 475 -40.90 28.88 6.49
C ASN A 475 -39.39 29.20 6.44
N SER A 476 -38.47 28.27 6.74
CA SER A 476 -37.03 28.53 6.62
C SER A 476 -36.59 28.38 5.17
N LYS A 477 -35.83 29.37 4.68
CA LYS A 477 -35.23 29.31 3.34
C LYS A 477 -34.21 28.17 3.28
N GLN A 478 -34.31 27.33 2.26
CA GLN A 478 -33.33 26.27 2.03
C GLN A 478 -31.97 26.91 1.70
N ILE A 479 -30.88 26.40 2.27
CA ILE A 479 -29.53 26.92 2.04
C ILE A 479 -28.73 26.00 1.11
N CYS A 480 -29.06 24.71 1.10
CA CYS A 480 -28.36 23.68 0.35
C CYS A 480 -29.35 22.78 -0.39
N LYS A 481 -29.06 22.44 -1.65
CA LYS A 481 -29.81 21.47 -2.47
C LYS A 481 -28.88 20.38 -2.97
N PHE A 482 -29.33 19.13 -2.87
CA PHE A 482 -28.65 17.95 -3.39
C PHE A 482 -29.33 17.54 -4.70
N LEU A 483 -28.51 17.31 -5.73
CA LEU A 483 -28.96 16.97 -7.07
C LEU A 483 -28.20 15.75 -7.55
N ARG A 484 -28.87 14.89 -8.30
CA ARG A 484 -28.22 13.88 -9.12
C ARG A 484 -28.45 14.21 -10.58
N VAL A 485 -27.36 14.55 -11.25
CA VAL A 485 -27.41 14.87 -12.68
C VAL A 485 -27.04 13.62 -13.44
N LYS A 486 -27.97 13.11 -14.26
CA LYS A 486 -27.64 12.05 -15.23
C LYS A 486 -26.63 12.63 -16.20
N THR A 487 -25.38 12.19 -16.18
CA THR A 487 -24.37 12.61 -17.15
C THR A 487 -24.26 11.55 -18.23
N ASP A 488 -23.98 11.95 -19.47
CA ASP A 488 -23.51 10.97 -20.44
C ASP A 488 -22.20 10.38 -19.89
N SER A 489 -21.84 9.16 -20.29
CA SER A 489 -20.60 8.53 -19.84
C SER A 489 -19.40 9.35 -20.33
N ILE A 490 -19.06 10.41 -19.61
CA ILE A 490 -17.87 11.21 -19.87
C ILE A 490 -16.73 10.29 -19.46
N LYS A 491 -15.89 9.94 -20.43
CA LYS A 491 -14.56 9.40 -20.15
C LYS A 491 -13.78 10.49 -19.43
N LEU A 492 -13.93 10.57 -18.10
CA LEU A 492 -13.18 11.47 -17.20
C LEU A 492 -11.68 11.31 -17.37
N ILE A 493 -11.30 10.16 -17.90
CA ILE A 493 -9.96 9.69 -18.08
C ILE A 493 -9.82 9.45 -19.57
N GLY A 494 -8.80 10.05 -20.18
CA GLY A 494 -8.57 9.93 -21.62
C GLY A 494 -8.64 8.47 -22.05
N SER A 495 -9.14 8.23 -23.26
CA SER A 495 -9.32 6.89 -23.85
C SER A 495 -8.08 5.98 -23.77
N ASP A 496 -6.92 6.56 -23.50
CA ASP A 496 -5.62 5.89 -23.56
C ASP A 496 -5.14 5.41 -22.19
N CYS A 497 -5.88 5.68 -21.10
CA CYS A 497 -5.48 5.26 -19.75
C CYS A 497 -6.02 3.87 -19.41
N LYS A 498 -5.27 2.84 -19.80
CA LYS A 498 -5.57 1.42 -19.52
C LYS A 498 -5.84 1.11 -18.03
N LEU A 499 -5.32 1.94 -17.11
CA LEU A 499 -5.52 1.81 -15.67
C LEU A 499 -6.98 1.78 -15.23
N PHE A 500 -7.91 2.26 -16.07
CA PHE A 500 -9.32 2.39 -15.73
C PHE A 500 -10.27 1.55 -16.58
N GLU A 501 -9.76 0.78 -17.54
CA GLU A 501 -10.59 -0.09 -18.40
C GLU A 501 -11.27 -1.21 -17.60
N ASN A 502 -10.62 -1.71 -16.55
CA ASN A 502 -11.16 -2.74 -15.65
C ASN A 502 -11.85 -2.15 -14.40
N ASN A 503 -11.88 -0.83 -14.23
CA ASN A 503 -12.37 -0.21 -13.01
C ASN A 503 -13.88 0.01 -13.05
N ARG A 504 -14.56 -0.47 -12.01
CA ARG A 504 -15.98 -0.18 -11.79
C ARG A 504 -16.10 1.23 -11.22
N VAL A 505 -16.36 2.22 -12.08
CA VAL A 505 -16.91 3.49 -11.61
C VAL A 505 -18.28 3.18 -10.99
N ARG A 506 -18.42 3.38 -9.67
CA ARG A 506 -19.74 3.26 -9.02
C ARG A 506 -20.62 4.36 -9.63
N ASN A 507 -21.74 3.99 -10.24
CA ASN A 507 -22.72 4.90 -10.87
C ASN A 507 -22.23 5.63 -12.15
N GLN A 508 -21.74 4.89 -13.16
CA GLN A 508 -21.30 5.44 -14.47
C GLN A 508 -22.27 6.43 -15.16
N ASN A 509 -23.55 6.47 -14.77
CA ASN A 509 -24.58 7.28 -15.42
C ASN A 509 -24.99 8.54 -14.64
N HIS A 510 -24.44 8.78 -13.45
CA HIS A 510 -24.88 9.87 -12.59
C HIS A 510 -23.70 10.58 -11.92
N THR A 511 -23.84 11.89 -11.78
CA THR A 511 -22.91 12.73 -11.01
C THR A 511 -23.70 13.44 -9.93
N ASP A 512 -23.19 13.38 -8.69
CA ASP A 512 -23.83 14.05 -7.56
C ASP A 512 -23.34 15.50 -7.47
N VAL A 513 -24.29 16.42 -7.28
CA VAL A 513 -24.05 17.85 -7.23
C VAL A 513 -24.69 18.44 -5.98
N ILE A 514 -23.96 19.29 -5.28
CA ILE A 514 -24.42 20.07 -4.12
C ILE A 514 -24.37 21.53 -4.52
N VAL A 515 -25.46 22.27 -4.35
CA VAL A 515 -25.48 23.73 -4.58
C VAL A 515 -25.91 24.45 -3.31
N PHE A 516 -25.27 25.60 -3.07
CA PHE A 516 -25.51 26.46 -1.92
C PHE A 516 -26.09 27.79 -2.35
N SER A 517 -27.01 28.36 -1.57
CA SER A 517 -27.73 29.62 -1.85
C SER A 517 -26.83 30.84 -2.04
N HIS A 518 -25.53 30.74 -1.71
CA HIS A 518 -24.55 31.81 -1.83
C HIS A 518 -23.82 31.83 -3.19
N GLY A 519 -24.22 30.96 -4.13
CA GLY A 519 -23.67 30.90 -5.49
C GLY A 519 -22.41 30.03 -5.62
N THR A 520 -22.25 29.07 -4.71
CA THR A 520 -21.19 28.04 -4.72
C THR A 520 -21.82 26.67 -4.91
N GLY A 521 -21.14 25.79 -5.63
CA GLY A 521 -21.58 24.41 -5.78
C GLY A 521 -20.40 23.47 -5.88
N ILE A 522 -20.68 22.18 -5.71
CA ILE A 522 -19.69 21.12 -5.66
C ILE A 522 -20.21 19.93 -6.45
N ILE A 523 -19.38 19.47 -7.37
CA ILE A 523 -19.59 18.24 -8.14
C ILE A 523 -18.71 17.17 -7.52
N TYR A 524 -19.20 15.95 -7.36
CA TYR A 524 -18.33 14.85 -6.97
C TYR A 524 -18.72 13.52 -7.62
N THR A 525 -17.71 12.65 -7.76
CA THR A 525 -17.85 11.32 -8.33
C THR A 525 -16.81 10.36 -7.75
N ASP A 526 -17.16 9.08 -7.65
CA ASP A 526 -16.39 8.05 -6.95
C ASP A 526 -15.79 7.05 -7.92
N PHE A 527 -14.48 6.83 -7.78
CA PHE A 527 -13.73 5.78 -8.44
C PHE A 527 -13.41 4.69 -7.44
N TYR A 528 -13.66 3.44 -7.82
CA TYR A 528 -13.46 2.28 -6.95
C TYR A 528 -12.53 1.28 -7.63
N ASN A 529 -11.58 0.75 -6.86
CA ASN A 529 -10.69 -0.31 -7.28
C ASN A 529 -10.31 -1.22 -6.09
N ASN A 530 -9.87 -2.44 -6.38
CA ASN A 530 -9.44 -3.42 -5.39
C ASN A 530 -8.04 -3.94 -5.74
N ASN A 531 -7.34 -4.46 -4.73
CA ASN A 531 -6.06 -5.17 -4.88
C ASN A 531 -5.01 -4.37 -5.65
N LEU A 532 -4.83 -3.10 -5.27
CA LEU A 532 -3.88 -2.21 -5.93
C LEU A 532 -2.53 -2.17 -5.22
N ALA A 533 -1.47 -2.21 -6.01
CA ALA A 533 -0.14 -1.85 -5.53
C ALA A 533 -0.03 -0.35 -5.24
N PHE A 534 0.83 0.01 -4.29
CA PHE A 534 1.08 1.40 -3.89
C PHE A 534 1.35 2.35 -5.07
N ASP A 535 2.26 1.97 -5.98
CA ASP A 535 2.64 2.82 -7.12
C ASP A 535 1.45 3.07 -8.07
N LYS A 536 0.53 2.11 -8.18
CA LYS A 536 -0.70 2.25 -8.98
C LYS A 536 -1.68 3.22 -8.36
N VAL A 537 -1.81 3.26 -7.03
CA VAL A 537 -2.60 4.29 -6.35
C VAL A 537 -2.02 5.68 -6.59
N LEU A 538 -0.70 5.85 -6.55
CA LEU A 538 -0.07 7.13 -6.87
C LEU A 538 -0.31 7.55 -8.32
N GLU A 539 -0.15 6.61 -9.26
CA GLU A 539 -0.41 6.81 -10.68
C GLU A 539 -1.87 7.20 -10.94
N MET A 540 -2.83 6.52 -10.30
CA MET A 540 -4.26 6.83 -10.39
C MET A 540 -4.57 8.23 -9.85
N ASN A 541 -4.08 8.60 -8.66
CA ASN A 541 -4.30 9.93 -8.11
C ASN A 541 -3.77 11.03 -9.04
N TYR A 542 -2.59 10.80 -9.62
CA TYR A 542 -1.97 11.73 -10.57
C TYR A 542 -2.80 11.86 -11.85
N GLU A 543 -3.16 10.74 -12.47
CA GLU A 543 -3.92 10.75 -13.72
C GLU A 543 -5.35 11.28 -13.53
N LEU A 544 -6.03 10.99 -12.41
CA LEU A 544 -7.37 11.52 -12.12
C LEU A 544 -7.41 13.06 -12.09
N LEU A 545 -6.34 13.72 -11.67
CA LEU A 545 -6.27 15.19 -11.65
C LEU A 545 -5.63 15.82 -12.90
N LYS A 546 -4.77 15.07 -13.59
CA LYS A 546 -4.19 15.51 -14.86
C LYS A 546 -5.20 15.42 -16.00
N SER A 547 -5.85 14.28 -16.15
CA SER A 547 -6.83 14.01 -17.22
C SER A 547 -8.12 14.80 -17.05
N SER A 548 -8.48 15.14 -15.81
CA SER A 548 -9.67 15.92 -15.52
C SER A 548 -9.63 17.34 -16.08
N LYS A 549 -8.49 17.93 -16.46
CA LYS A 549 -8.46 19.32 -16.95
C LYS A 549 -9.37 19.57 -18.16
N ASN A 550 -9.41 18.65 -19.12
CA ASN A 550 -10.28 18.76 -20.30
C ASN A 550 -11.68 18.20 -19.99
N ALA A 551 -11.75 17.13 -19.19
CA ALA A 551 -13.04 16.54 -18.81
C ALA A 551 -13.89 17.50 -17.96
N VAL A 552 -13.26 18.33 -17.12
CA VAL A 552 -13.93 19.34 -16.28
C VAL A 552 -14.63 20.39 -17.12
N GLU A 553 -14.05 20.84 -18.23
CA GLU A 553 -14.71 21.77 -19.14
C GLU A 553 -15.92 21.13 -19.82
N GLN A 554 -15.80 19.85 -20.19
CA GLN A 554 -16.93 19.09 -20.71
C GLN A 554 -18.03 18.90 -19.65
N TYR A 555 -17.65 18.64 -18.39
CA TYR A 555 -18.56 18.58 -17.25
C TYR A 555 -19.26 19.92 -17.03
N ALA A 556 -18.53 21.03 -17.08
CA ALA A 556 -19.11 22.37 -16.96
C ALA A 556 -20.16 22.62 -18.05
N ALA A 557 -19.87 22.23 -19.29
CA ALA A 557 -20.79 22.36 -20.41
C ALA A 557 -22.05 21.49 -20.21
N GLN A 558 -21.90 20.21 -19.87
CA GLN A 558 -23.05 19.33 -19.64
C GLN A 558 -23.89 19.77 -18.43
N LEU A 559 -23.26 20.25 -17.37
CA LEU A 559 -23.98 20.78 -16.21
C LEU A 559 -24.71 22.07 -16.54
N LYS A 560 -24.10 22.95 -17.35
CA LYS A 560 -24.77 24.15 -17.83
C LYS A 560 -26.05 23.81 -18.61
N ASP A 561 -25.97 22.80 -19.48
CA ASP A 561 -27.12 22.37 -20.29
C ASP A 561 -28.21 21.70 -19.45
N LYS A 562 -27.84 20.95 -18.40
CA LYS A 562 -28.80 20.21 -17.55
C LYS A 562 -29.35 21.03 -16.39
N LEU A 563 -28.58 21.95 -15.85
CA LEU A 563 -28.96 22.79 -14.71
C LEU A 563 -29.52 24.15 -15.13
N ASN A 564 -29.51 24.48 -16.43
CA ASN A 564 -29.99 25.74 -17.01
C ASN A 564 -29.28 27.01 -16.49
N PHE A 565 -28.06 26.89 -15.92
CA PHE A 565 -27.30 28.06 -15.47
C PHE A 565 -25.81 27.97 -15.80
N ALA A 566 -25.17 29.14 -15.93
CA ALA A 566 -23.74 29.23 -16.20
C ALA A 566 -22.92 28.76 -14.98
N VAL A 567 -22.09 27.75 -15.20
CA VAL A 567 -21.15 27.23 -14.21
C VAL A 567 -19.74 27.75 -14.52
N SER A 568 -19.08 28.34 -13.52
CA SER A 568 -17.66 28.69 -13.61
C SER A 568 -16.86 27.75 -12.73
N ILE A 569 -16.07 26.88 -13.36
CA ILE A 569 -15.18 25.96 -12.65
C ILE A 569 -13.78 26.57 -12.57
N GLU A 570 -13.28 26.71 -11.35
CA GLU A 570 -11.91 27.15 -11.12
C GLU A 570 -11.00 25.91 -11.04
N LYS A 571 -10.21 25.68 -12.10
CA LYS A 571 -9.42 24.45 -12.28
C LYS A 571 -8.42 24.16 -11.13
N GLU A 572 -7.95 25.20 -10.45
CA GLU A 572 -6.99 25.10 -9.35
C GLU A 572 -7.60 24.54 -8.05
N TYR A 573 -8.91 24.32 -8.03
CA TYR A 573 -9.63 23.93 -6.81
C TYR A 573 -10.12 22.49 -6.81
N MET A 574 -9.77 21.68 -7.81
CA MET A 574 -10.06 20.24 -7.77
C MET A 574 -9.38 19.59 -6.58
N LYS A 575 -10.13 18.74 -5.87
CA LYS A 575 -9.65 18.01 -4.70
C LYS A 575 -9.86 16.50 -4.86
N LEU A 576 -9.05 15.71 -4.19
CA LEU A 576 -9.27 14.27 -4.00
C LEU A 576 -9.67 13.95 -2.56
N TYR A 577 -10.64 13.07 -2.41
CA TYR A 577 -11.10 12.58 -1.11
C TYR A 577 -11.02 11.06 -1.12
N ASN A 578 -9.88 10.54 -0.69
CA ASN A 578 -9.52 9.14 -0.84
C ASN A 578 -9.86 8.34 0.42
N TYR A 579 -10.22 7.08 0.21
CA TYR A 579 -10.29 6.03 1.22
C TYR A 579 -9.46 4.84 0.75
N ILE A 580 -8.71 4.26 1.69
CA ILE A 580 -7.80 3.14 1.45
C ILE A 580 -7.98 2.12 2.56
N ASP A 581 -8.13 0.86 2.18
CA ASP A 581 -8.05 -0.30 3.05
C ASP A 581 -6.79 -1.09 2.68
N ALA A 582 -5.81 -1.09 3.57
CA ALA A 582 -4.52 -1.72 3.36
C ALA A 582 -4.53 -3.19 3.76
N ASP A 583 -3.76 -3.99 3.02
CA ASP A 583 -3.50 -5.37 3.36
C ASP A 583 -2.63 -5.42 4.62
N GLU A 584 -3.12 -6.08 5.67
CA GLU A 584 -2.42 -6.24 6.94
C GLU A 584 -1.04 -6.88 6.78
N ARG A 585 -0.86 -7.73 5.75
CA ARG A 585 0.36 -8.52 5.54
C ARG A 585 1.53 -7.70 5.01
N THR A 586 1.22 -6.60 4.34
CA THR A 586 2.20 -5.69 3.69
C THR A 586 2.17 -4.28 4.31
N PHE A 587 1.35 -4.09 5.33
CA PHE A 587 1.33 -2.86 6.11
C PHE A 587 2.59 -2.79 6.96
N HIS A 588 3.25 -1.63 6.96
CA HIS A 588 4.38 -1.38 7.84
C HIS A 588 4.17 -0.02 8.53
N GLN A 589 3.97 -0.04 9.85
CA GLN A 589 3.67 1.18 10.60
C GLN A 589 4.77 2.25 10.49
N SER A 590 6.03 1.84 10.41
CA SER A 590 7.18 2.74 10.16
C SER A 590 7.07 3.51 8.83
N GLN A 591 6.40 2.95 7.82
CA GLN A 591 6.19 3.58 6.52
C GLN A 591 4.89 4.40 6.43
N LEU A 592 3.94 4.22 7.35
CA LEU A 592 2.60 4.83 7.31
C LEU A 592 2.62 6.32 6.97
N LYS A 593 3.46 7.11 7.66
CA LYS A 593 3.54 8.56 7.44
C LYS A 593 4.01 8.90 6.02
N GLY A 594 5.03 8.18 5.53
CA GLY A 594 5.55 8.36 4.17
C GLY A 594 4.53 7.95 3.12
N THR A 595 3.84 6.84 3.33
CA THR A 595 2.74 6.33 2.48
C THR A 595 1.61 7.35 2.37
N LEU A 596 1.05 7.81 3.49
CA LEU A 596 -0.05 8.79 3.51
C LEU A 596 0.33 10.10 2.83
N TYR A 597 1.52 10.62 3.14
CA TYR A 597 2.04 11.86 2.53
C TYR A 597 2.15 11.71 1.01
N ARG A 598 2.74 10.62 0.51
CA ARG A 598 2.89 10.38 -0.93
C ARG A 598 1.54 10.27 -1.63
N ILE A 599 0.59 9.51 -1.07
CA ILE A 599 -0.75 9.35 -1.66
C ILE A 599 -1.48 10.69 -1.74
N ALA A 600 -1.44 11.49 -0.68
CA ALA A 600 -2.08 12.80 -0.64
C ALA A 600 -1.39 13.85 -1.52
N ASN A 601 -0.10 13.69 -1.84
CA ASN A 601 0.68 14.65 -2.65
C ASN A 601 0.98 14.18 -4.08
N ALA A 602 0.53 13.00 -4.50
CA ALA A 602 0.66 12.46 -5.85
C ALA A 602 -0.23 13.18 -6.88
N ILE A 603 -0.20 14.51 -6.87
CA ILE A 603 -1.23 15.39 -7.42
C ILE A 603 -0.63 16.66 -8.05
N GLY A 604 0.49 17.16 -7.53
CA GLY A 604 0.90 18.55 -7.78
C GLY A 604 2.17 18.75 -8.61
N ASN A 605 3.08 17.79 -8.69
CA ASN A 605 4.42 18.04 -9.23
C ASN A 605 4.62 17.39 -10.60
N LYS A 606 5.13 18.17 -11.57
CA LYS A 606 5.62 17.63 -12.86
C LYS A 606 6.87 16.76 -12.66
N GLN A 607 7.56 16.91 -11.52
CA GLN A 607 8.61 16.00 -11.10
C GLN A 607 7.97 14.67 -10.68
N ASP A 608 8.59 13.57 -11.11
CA ASP A 608 8.18 12.19 -10.87
C ASP A 608 7.58 12.03 -9.46
N TYR A 609 6.28 11.71 -9.36
CA TYR A 609 5.59 11.50 -8.08
C TYR A 609 6.24 10.37 -7.26
N ARG A 610 7.06 9.53 -7.91
CA ARG A 610 7.90 8.49 -7.29
C ARG A 610 9.09 9.07 -6.54
N ALA A 611 9.55 10.28 -6.89
CA ALA A 611 10.71 10.97 -6.33
C ALA A 611 10.35 12.07 -5.32
N LEU A 612 9.13 12.08 -4.76
CA LEU A 612 8.72 13.07 -3.75
C LEU A 612 9.65 12.98 -2.52
N VAL A 613 10.53 13.97 -2.39
CA VAL A 613 11.44 14.14 -1.25
C VAL A 613 10.63 14.60 -0.05
N PHE A 614 10.88 13.96 1.08
CA PHE A 614 10.11 14.12 2.30
C PHE A 614 10.50 15.37 3.09
N ASN A 615 9.51 16.20 3.44
CA ASN A 615 9.63 17.16 4.53
C ASN A 615 8.94 16.60 5.79
N GLU A 616 9.71 16.24 6.81
CA GLU A 616 9.19 15.68 8.08
C GLU A 616 8.20 16.63 8.79
N GLU A 617 8.37 17.94 8.65
CA GLU A 617 7.45 18.91 9.26
C GLU A 617 6.07 18.87 8.60
N GLU A 618 6.02 18.72 7.27
CA GLU A 618 4.77 18.61 6.51
C GLU A 618 4.04 17.29 6.78
N LYS A 619 4.78 16.18 6.93
CA LYS A 619 4.21 14.87 7.27
C LYS A 619 3.36 14.92 8.54
N ASN A 620 3.84 15.63 9.56
CA ASN A 620 3.14 15.69 10.83
C ASN A 620 1.99 16.71 10.82
N LYS A 621 2.06 17.75 9.98
CA LYS A 621 1.01 18.76 9.88
C LYS A 621 -0.31 18.18 9.34
N GLY A 622 -0.31 17.20 8.44
CA GLY A 622 -1.55 16.67 7.85
C GLY A 622 -2.19 15.49 8.58
N LEU A 623 -1.44 14.82 9.48
CA LEU A 623 -1.81 13.51 10.03
C LEU A 623 -2.66 13.59 11.30
N ILE A 624 -3.69 12.76 11.36
CA ILE A 624 -4.54 12.49 12.52
C ILE A 624 -4.67 10.99 12.68
N GLN A 625 -4.33 10.46 13.86
CA GLN A 625 -4.66 9.08 14.21
C GLN A 625 -6.06 9.04 14.80
N ILE A 626 -6.99 8.37 14.11
CA ILE A 626 -8.36 8.19 14.61
C ILE A 626 -8.39 7.06 15.64
N ASN A 627 -7.73 5.94 15.32
CA ASN A 627 -7.52 4.82 16.23
C ASN A 627 -6.32 3.97 15.77
N ARG A 628 -6.11 2.78 16.36
CA ARG A 628 -4.99 1.87 16.01
C ARG A 628 -5.04 1.35 14.57
N SER A 629 -6.22 1.34 13.95
CA SER A 629 -6.48 0.73 12.64
C SER A 629 -6.96 1.76 11.60
N ALA A 630 -6.98 3.07 11.94
CA ALA A 630 -7.49 4.11 11.07
C ALA A 630 -6.73 5.43 11.26
N PHE A 631 -6.23 5.96 10.16
CA PHE A 631 -5.40 7.16 10.09
C PHE A 631 -5.97 8.08 9.01
N PHE A 632 -6.07 9.36 9.32
CA PHE A 632 -6.52 10.37 8.38
C PHE A 632 -5.37 11.32 8.08
N TYR A 633 -5.12 11.56 6.81
CA TYR A 633 -4.18 12.59 6.38
C TYR A 633 -4.88 13.54 5.42
N ALA A 634 -4.63 14.84 5.57
CA ALA A 634 -5.13 15.81 4.62
C ALA A 634 -4.14 16.95 4.34
N ASN A 635 -4.20 17.46 3.12
CA ASN A 635 -3.57 18.70 2.69
C ASN A 635 -4.58 19.52 1.88
N ARG A 636 -4.15 20.65 1.30
CA ARG A 636 -5.06 21.54 0.55
C ARG A 636 -5.68 20.93 -0.70
N LEU A 637 -5.11 19.87 -1.26
CA LEU A 637 -5.53 19.27 -2.54
C LEU A 637 -6.16 17.88 -2.35
N SER A 638 -5.89 17.20 -1.24
CA SER A 638 -6.28 15.82 -1.05
C SER A 638 -6.42 15.42 0.41
N SER A 639 -7.22 14.39 0.63
CA SER A 639 -7.24 13.63 1.86
C SER A 639 -7.23 12.15 1.62
N VAL A 640 -6.81 11.41 2.63
CA VAL A 640 -6.77 9.96 2.65
C VAL A 640 -7.24 9.51 4.04
N LEU A 641 -8.34 8.77 4.10
CA LEU A 641 -8.62 7.88 5.22
C LEU A 641 -8.00 6.53 4.90
N TYR A 642 -7.04 6.12 5.72
CA TYR A 642 -6.30 4.88 5.58
C TYR A 642 -6.67 3.95 6.72
N THR A 643 -7.09 2.75 6.38
CA THR A 643 -7.50 1.72 7.32
C THR A 643 -6.65 0.46 7.13
N VAL A 644 -6.47 -0.30 8.20
CA VAL A 644 -5.75 -1.58 8.16
C VAL A 644 -6.39 -2.55 9.14
N ASN A 645 -6.62 -3.78 8.72
CA ASN A 645 -7.27 -4.80 9.54
C ASN A 645 -6.29 -5.50 10.49
N THR A 646 -5.82 -4.82 11.55
CA THR A 646 -4.78 -5.34 12.46
C THR A 646 -5.30 -6.21 13.63
N GLY A 647 -6.52 -6.75 13.56
CA GLY A 647 -7.17 -7.42 14.69
C GLY A 647 -7.16 -8.95 14.65
N SER A 648 -7.02 -9.59 15.82
CA SER A 648 -7.17 -11.05 15.96
C SER A 648 -8.57 -11.55 15.58
N ASP A 649 -9.61 -10.74 15.81
CA ASP A 649 -10.99 -10.98 15.36
C ASP A 649 -11.24 -10.25 14.03
N LYS A 650 -10.80 -10.88 12.93
CA LYS A 650 -10.87 -10.32 11.58
C LYS A 650 -12.29 -9.87 11.20
N THR A 651 -13.33 -10.55 11.68
CA THR A 651 -14.73 -10.21 11.36
C THR A 651 -15.20 -8.95 12.07
N LYS A 652 -14.89 -8.78 13.37
CA LYS A 652 -15.27 -7.55 14.09
C LYS A 652 -14.52 -6.33 13.57
N VAL A 653 -13.23 -6.46 13.32
CA VAL A 653 -12.44 -5.35 12.78
C VAL A 653 -12.89 -5.00 11.37
N ARG A 654 -13.21 -6.00 10.53
CA ARG A 654 -13.79 -5.74 9.20
C ARG A 654 -15.09 -4.94 9.26
N LYS A 655 -16.04 -5.33 10.11
CA LYS A 655 -17.30 -4.58 10.30
C LYS A 655 -17.06 -3.15 10.77
N ARG A 656 -16.06 -2.93 11.62
CA ARG A 656 -15.66 -1.59 12.07
C ARG A 656 -15.06 -0.77 10.94
N ILE A 657 -14.20 -1.35 10.11
CA ILE A 657 -13.61 -0.69 8.94
C ILE A 657 -14.70 -0.31 7.94
N GLU A 658 -15.64 -1.21 7.65
CA GLU A 658 -16.80 -0.93 6.78
C GLU A 658 -17.66 0.21 7.35
N GLY A 659 -17.89 0.25 8.67
CA GLY A 659 -18.55 1.36 9.33
C GLY A 659 -17.78 2.69 9.21
N LEU A 660 -16.46 2.65 9.29
CA LEU A 660 -15.60 3.83 9.11
C LEU A 660 -15.60 4.33 7.66
N GLU A 661 -15.50 3.43 6.68
CA GLU A 661 -15.64 3.76 5.25
C GLU A 661 -16.98 4.46 5.00
N HIS A 662 -18.05 3.86 5.51
CA HIS A 662 -19.40 4.39 5.38
C HIS A 662 -19.50 5.80 6.00
N ASP A 663 -19.08 5.96 7.25
CA ASP A 663 -19.11 7.24 7.95
C ASP A 663 -18.22 8.28 7.27
N TYR A 664 -17.09 7.87 6.71
CA TYR A 664 -16.18 8.76 5.99
C TYR A 664 -16.83 9.37 4.75
N PHE A 665 -17.46 8.55 3.91
CA PHE A 665 -18.09 9.04 2.67
C PHE A 665 -19.45 9.71 2.88
N LYS A 666 -20.12 9.43 3.99
CA LYS A 666 -21.46 9.97 4.28
C LYS A 666 -21.43 11.17 5.23
N LYS A 667 -20.79 11.02 6.39
CA LYS A 667 -20.77 12.03 7.46
C LYS A 667 -19.57 12.95 7.33
N HIS A 668 -18.36 12.39 7.29
CA HIS A 668 -17.12 13.18 7.27
C HIS A 668 -16.91 13.92 5.94
N PHE A 669 -17.45 13.39 4.84
CA PHE A 669 -17.48 14.11 3.57
C PHE A 669 -18.29 15.41 3.68
N LEU A 670 -19.45 15.40 4.35
CA LEU A 670 -20.22 16.64 4.56
C LEU A 670 -19.47 17.64 5.45
N ILE A 671 -18.68 17.17 6.42
CA ILE A 671 -17.78 18.05 7.20
C ILE A 671 -16.75 18.74 6.28
N PHE A 672 -16.14 17.98 5.37
CA PHE A 672 -15.21 18.50 4.39
C PHE A 672 -15.90 19.52 3.46
N ILE A 673 -17.09 19.20 2.96
CA ILE A 673 -17.91 20.08 2.13
C ILE A 673 -18.24 21.39 2.85
N LEU A 674 -18.58 21.33 4.13
CA LEU A 674 -18.86 22.52 4.94
C LEU A 674 -17.64 23.44 5.04
N ALA A 675 -16.46 22.87 5.31
CA ALA A 675 -15.23 23.62 5.40
C ALA A 675 -14.80 24.20 4.05
N LEU A 676 -15.05 23.48 2.96
CA LEU A 676 -14.75 23.90 1.59
C LEU A 676 -15.68 25.03 1.13
N ASP A 677 -16.99 24.92 1.38
CA ASP A 677 -17.96 25.98 1.07
C ASP A 677 -17.62 27.27 1.82
N LEU A 678 -17.21 27.14 3.09
CA LEU A 678 -16.73 28.26 3.90
C LEU A 678 -15.53 28.94 3.24
N GLN A 679 -14.53 28.17 2.83
CA GLN A 679 -13.34 28.69 2.16
C GLN A 679 -13.71 29.45 0.88
N MET A 680 -14.52 28.83 0.02
CA MET A 680 -14.88 29.38 -1.29
C MET A 680 -15.61 30.72 -1.15
N ASN A 681 -16.56 30.81 -0.23
CA ASN A 681 -17.30 32.04 0.00
C ASN A 681 -16.41 33.13 0.61
N LEU A 682 -15.52 32.80 1.56
CA LEU A 682 -14.58 33.78 2.11
C LEU A 682 -13.62 34.32 1.05
N ILE A 683 -13.09 33.47 0.16
CA ILE A 683 -12.26 33.90 -0.97
C ILE A 683 -13.07 34.80 -1.92
N LYS A 684 -14.32 34.43 -2.22
CA LYS A 684 -15.21 35.26 -3.05
C LYS A 684 -15.41 36.64 -2.42
N TYR A 685 -15.68 36.72 -1.12
CA TYR A 685 -15.80 38.00 -0.42
C TYR A 685 -14.50 38.80 -0.45
N ALA A 686 -13.34 38.16 -0.26
CA ALA A 686 -12.05 38.85 -0.36
C ALA A 686 -11.84 39.46 -1.76
N ILE A 687 -12.18 38.72 -2.82
CA ILE A 687 -12.10 39.22 -4.21
C ILE A 687 -13.07 40.37 -4.45
N ASP A 688 -14.32 40.25 -3.99
CA ASP A 688 -15.34 41.30 -4.12
C ASP A 688 -14.91 42.60 -3.41
N LEU A 689 -14.34 42.48 -2.20
CA LEU A 689 -13.80 43.61 -1.43
C LEU A 689 -12.57 44.22 -2.11
N ALA A 690 -11.65 43.41 -2.64
CA ALA A 690 -10.47 43.91 -3.35
C ALA A 690 -10.84 44.68 -4.64
N ASN A 691 -11.89 44.25 -5.34
CA ASN A 691 -12.36 44.92 -6.56
C ASN A 691 -13.15 46.20 -6.29
N TYR A 692 -13.62 46.41 -5.07
CA TYR A 692 -14.40 47.59 -4.68
C TYR A 692 -13.72 48.92 -5.05
N GLY A 693 -12.42 49.04 -4.77
CA GLY A 693 -11.65 50.28 -4.96
C GLY A 693 -11.58 50.78 -6.41
N LYS A 694 -11.95 49.95 -7.38
CA LYS A 694 -11.96 50.30 -8.82
C LYS A 694 -13.25 51.00 -9.24
N SER A 695 -14.33 50.92 -8.45
CA SER A 695 -15.63 51.52 -8.78
C SER A 695 -15.74 52.98 -8.30
N LYS A 696 -15.65 53.96 -9.20
CA LYS A 696 -15.77 55.40 -8.86
C LYS A 696 -17.24 55.81 -8.75
N GLY A 697 -17.77 56.07 -7.55
CA GLY A 697 -19.07 56.77 -7.41
C GLY A 697 -19.78 56.62 -6.06
N ALA A 698 -20.90 57.32 -5.86
CA ALA A 698 -21.77 57.20 -4.68
C ALA A 698 -22.53 55.85 -4.60
N SER A 699 -22.69 55.16 -5.74
CA SER A 699 -23.20 53.78 -5.83
C SER A 699 -22.36 52.77 -5.01
N SER A 700 -21.10 53.11 -4.75
CA SER A 700 -20.16 52.29 -4.00
C SER A 700 -20.54 52.11 -2.51
N MET A 701 -21.25 53.06 -1.87
CA MET A 701 -21.62 52.89 -0.46
C MET A 701 -22.73 51.86 -0.28
N ASN A 702 -23.75 51.89 -1.15
CA ASN A 702 -24.83 50.90 -1.13
C ASN A 702 -24.30 49.50 -1.46
N HIS A 703 -23.30 49.40 -2.33
CA HIS A 703 -22.65 48.13 -2.65
C HIS A 703 -21.87 47.55 -1.46
N ILE A 704 -21.13 48.38 -0.69
CA ILE A 704 -20.48 47.93 0.56
C ILE A 704 -21.50 47.49 1.59
N ASN A 705 -22.55 48.27 1.81
CA ASN A 705 -23.58 47.90 2.78
C ASN A 705 -24.21 46.55 2.40
N GLY A 706 -24.47 46.32 1.11
CA GLY A 706 -24.94 45.02 0.61
C GLY A 706 -23.89 43.90 0.73
N LEU A 707 -22.61 44.17 0.53
CA LEU A 707 -21.53 43.19 0.78
C LEU A 707 -21.41 42.84 2.26
N ARG A 708 -21.49 43.84 3.15
CA ARG A 708 -21.47 43.69 4.59
C ARG A 708 -22.65 42.87 5.08
N GLU A 709 -23.86 43.20 4.62
CA GLU A 709 -25.06 42.46 4.97
C GLU A 709 -24.95 40.99 4.52
N ARG A 710 -24.51 40.74 3.28
CA ARG A 710 -24.27 39.38 2.79
C ARG A 710 -23.21 38.63 3.59
N LEU A 711 -22.08 39.27 3.90
CA LEU A 711 -21.03 38.65 4.71
C LEU A 711 -21.51 38.34 6.13
N LEU A 712 -22.24 39.25 6.78
CA LEU A 712 -22.78 39.04 8.12
C LEU A 712 -23.83 37.92 8.13
N ASN A 713 -24.74 37.91 7.15
CA ASN A 713 -25.71 36.84 6.99
C ASN A 713 -25.03 35.50 6.74
N PHE A 714 -24.03 35.46 5.86
CA PHE A 714 -23.23 34.26 5.62
C PHE A 714 -22.50 33.80 6.88
N THR A 715 -21.83 34.70 7.60
CA THR A 715 -21.08 34.37 8.82
C THR A 715 -22.00 33.83 9.91
N ALA A 716 -23.18 34.43 10.08
CA ALA A 716 -24.18 33.98 11.05
C ALA A 716 -24.72 32.57 10.75
N VAL A 717 -24.69 32.16 9.47
CA VAL A 717 -25.32 30.92 8.99
C VAL A 717 -24.30 29.83 8.63
N ALA A 718 -23.03 30.15 8.38
CA ALA A 718 -22.03 29.21 7.87
C ALA A 718 -20.75 29.10 8.71
N VAL A 719 -20.53 29.97 9.69
CA VAL A 719 -19.35 29.91 10.58
C VAL A 719 -19.73 29.28 11.91
N PHE A 720 -19.27 28.04 12.12
CA PHE A 720 -19.65 27.23 13.26
C PHE A 720 -18.47 26.97 14.20
N SER A 721 -18.68 27.12 15.50
CA SER A 721 -17.70 26.71 16.52
C SER A 721 -17.74 25.21 16.79
N GLN A 722 -18.91 24.61 16.63
CA GLN A 722 -19.20 23.20 16.78
C GLN A 722 -20.16 22.76 15.66
N ILE A 723 -20.04 21.53 15.16
CA ILE A 723 -20.94 21.02 14.11
C ILE A 723 -21.57 19.67 14.48
N THR A 724 -20.94 18.91 15.36
CA THR A 724 -21.40 17.63 15.88
C THR A 724 -21.00 17.47 17.35
N ASN A 725 -21.61 16.52 18.06
CA ASN A 725 -21.18 16.07 19.39
C ASN A 725 -20.12 14.96 19.31
N ASP A 726 -19.83 14.45 18.10
CA ASP A 726 -18.81 13.43 17.88
C ASP A 726 -17.41 14.05 17.85
N ASP A 727 -16.50 13.52 18.67
CA ASP A 727 -15.13 14.03 18.80
C ASP A 727 -14.33 13.91 17.50
N ILE A 728 -14.51 12.80 16.76
CA ILE A 728 -13.82 12.56 15.49
C ILE A 728 -14.29 13.57 14.45
N GLY A 729 -15.60 13.77 14.31
CA GLY A 729 -16.15 14.78 13.40
C GLY A 729 -15.67 16.19 13.72
N MET A 730 -15.66 16.57 15.00
CA MET A 730 -15.13 17.88 15.42
C MET A 730 -13.63 18.03 15.14
N LEU A 731 -12.86 16.96 15.32
CA LEU A 731 -11.43 16.93 15.00
C LEU A 731 -11.19 17.12 13.50
N LEU A 732 -11.93 16.41 12.66
CA LEU A 732 -11.85 16.53 11.20
C LEU A 732 -12.27 17.93 10.72
N TYR A 733 -13.33 18.51 11.29
CA TYR A 733 -13.76 19.87 10.95
C TYR A 733 -12.68 20.92 11.25
N ARG A 734 -12.10 20.86 12.45
CA ARG A 734 -10.99 21.75 12.83
C ARG A 734 -9.82 21.58 11.87
N LYS A 735 -9.52 20.33 11.47
CA LYS A 735 -8.42 20.06 10.57
C LYS A 735 -8.64 20.63 9.18
N TRP A 736 -9.82 20.43 8.61
CA TRP A 736 -10.15 21.02 7.32
C TRP A 736 -10.18 22.54 7.36
N SER A 737 -10.72 23.13 8.43
CA SER A 737 -10.73 24.58 8.64
C SER A 737 -9.31 25.17 8.75
N GLU A 738 -8.38 24.44 9.37
CA GLU A 738 -6.95 24.80 9.42
C GLU A 738 -6.30 24.70 8.04
N ILE A 739 -6.46 23.56 7.35
CA ILE A 739 -5.88 23.30 6.02
C ILE A 739 -6.33 24.33 4.98
N PHE A 740 -7.61 24.68 5.02
CA PHE A 740 -8.21 25.69 4.14
C PHE A 740 -7.99 27.13 4.63
N GLU A 741 -7.33 27.30 5.77
CA GLU A 741 -7.00 28.60 6.35
C GLU A 741 -8.24 29.47 6.58
N ASN A 742 -9.38 28.85 6.84
CA ASN A 742 -10.67 29.54 6.95
C ASN A 742 -10.63 30.66 7.98
N LYS A 743 -9.96 30.45 9.13
CA LYS A 743 -9.78 31.48 10.15
C LYS A 743 -8.92 32.66 9.69
N LEU A 744 -7.87 32.39 8.92
CA LEU A 744 -6.97 33.42 8.41
C LEU A 744 -7.68 34.25 7.34
N ILE A 745 -8.32 33.60 6.36
CA ILE A 745 -9.07 34.27 5.29
C ILE A 745 -10.23 35.05 5.90
N HIS A 746 -10.96 34.48 6.87
CA HIS A 746 -12.01 35.19 7.59
C HIS A 746 -11.48 36.46 8.27
N LYS A 747 -10.36 36.37 9.00
CA LYS A 747 -9.72 37.55 9.63
C LYS A 747 -9.32 38.59 8.59
N GLU A 748 -8.77 38.17 7.46
CA GLU A 748 -8.39 39.05 6.36
C GLU A 748 -9.61 39.79 5.78
N VAL A 749 -10.68 39.05 5.43
CA VAL A 749 -11.94 39.60 4.91
C VAL A 749 -12.53 40.64 5.86
N PHE A 750 -12.60 40.32 7.16
CA PHE A 750 -13.11 41.26 8.17
C PHE A 750 -12.20 42.48 8.36
N THR A 751 -10.89 42.32 8.26
CA THR A 751 -9.93 43.43 8.36
C THR A 751 -10.08 44.36 7.15
N GLN A 752 -10.19 43.80 5.94
CA GLN A 752 -10.41 44.57 4.71
C GLN A 752 -11.76 45.31 4.76
N LEU A 753 -12.82 44.66 5.25
CA LEU A 753 -14.12 45.30 5.43
C LEU A 753 -14.06 46.45 6.44
N SER A 754 -13.37 46.25 7.57
CA SER A 754 -13.20 47.29 8.60
C SER A 754 -12.40 48.48 8.07
N ALA A 755 -11.33 48.23 7.30
CA ALA A 755 -10.54 49.29 6.67
C ALA A 755 -11.36 50.09 5.64
N LEU A 756 -12.25 49.42 4.90
CA LEU A 756 -13.18 50.08 3.98
C LEU A 756 -14.22 50.93 4.72
N ASP A 757 -14.73 50.44 5.85
CA ASP A 757 -15.64 51.21 6.72
C ASP A 757 -14.94 52.46 7.27
N GLU A 758 -13.71 52.33 7.78
CA GLU A 758 -12.91 53.47 8.25
C GLU A 758 -12.63 54.48 7.14
N PHE A 759 -12.27 54.01 5.94
CA PHE A 759 -12.07 54.88 4.77
C PHE A 759 -13.35 55.63 4.40
N ASN A 760 -14.50 54.96 4.43
CA ASN A 760 -15.79 55.58 4.12
C ASN A 760 -16.22 56.58 5.20
N ILE A 761 -16.06 56.25 6.48
CA ILE A 761 -16.31 57.17 7.59
C ILE A 761 -15.41 58.40 7.46
N ALA A 762 -14.12 58.23 7.18
CA ALA A 762 -13.20 59.33 6.94
C ALA A 762 -13.62 60.18 5.73
N ARG A 763 -14.10 59.56 4.64
CA ARG A 763 -14.58 60.25 3.45
C ARG A 763 -15.86 61.05 3.71
N VAL A 764 -16.82 60.48 4.46
CA VAL A 764 -18.05 61.17 4.88
C VAL A 764 -17.73 62.30 5.85
N SER A 765 -16.85 62.05 6.83
CA SER A 765 -16.35 63.06 7.76
C SER A 765 -15.74 64.24 7.00
N ARG A 766 -14.83 64.01 6.03
CA ARG A 766 -14.27 65.09 5.18
C ARG A 766 -15.34 65.83 4.37
N ARG A 767 -16.39 65.15 3.91
CA ARG A 767 -17.52 65.81 3.22
C ARG A 767 -18.34 66.67 4.19
N MET A 768 -18.65 66.16 5.38
CA MET A 768 -19.37 66.89 6.42
C MET A 768 -18.53 68.03 6.98
N GLU A 769 -17.22 67.88 7.04
CA GLU A 769 -16.29 68.95 7.37
C GLU A 769 -16.37 70.05 6.32
N LYS A 770 -16.23 69.73 5.02
CA LYS A 770 -16.43 70.69 3.92
C LYS A 770 -17.81 71.35 3.95
N PHE A 771 -18.86 70.57 4.24
CA PHE A 771 -20.22 71.10 4.35
C PHE A 771 -20.38 72.01 5.57
N SER A 772 -19.79 71.65 6.71
CA SER A 772 -19.78 72.47 7.92
C SER A 772 -18.98 73.75 7.70
N TRP A 773 -17.87 73.71 6.97
CA TRP A 773 -17.12 74.91 6.55
C TRP A 773 -17.97 75.85 5.68
N ILE A 774 -18.92 75.33 4.89
CA ILE A 774 -19.84 76.14 4.09
C ILE A 774 -21.02 76.65 4.93
N PHE A 775 -21.58 75.82 5.81
CA PHE A 775 -22.83 76.11 6.53
C PHE A 775 -22.62 76.83 7.87
N LEU A 776 -21.57 76.51 8.63
CA LEU A 776 -21.26 77.16 9.90
C LEU A 776 -21.20 78.70 9.75
N PRO A 777 -20.58 79.27 8.70
CA PRO A 777 -20.57 80.71 8.49
C PRO A 777 -21.95 81.27 8.14
N ILE A 778 -22.75 80.55 7.35
CA ILE A 778 -24.14 80.94 7.01
C ILE A 778 -25.00 80.96 8.27
N VAL A 779 -24.89 79.94 9.11
CA VAL A 779 -25.60 79.82 10.39
C VAL A 779 -25.10 80.85 11.40
N THR A 780 -23.80 81.15 11.39
CA THR A 780 -23.22 82.19 12.26
C THR A 780 -23.72 83.57 11.83
N LEU A 781 -23.72 83.88 10.53
CA LEU A 781 -24.31 85.10 9.98
C LEU A 781 -25.80 85.22 10.33
N SER A 782 -26.59 84.16 10.13
CA SER A 782 -28.02 84.19 10.47
C SER A 782 -28.26 84.33 11.98
N ALA A 783 -27.45 83.69 12.83
CA ALA A 783 -27.50 83.89 14.27
C ALA A 783 -27.12 85.32 14.68
N PHE A 784 -26.11 85.94 14.05
CA PHE A 784 -25.77 87.36 14.25
C PHE A 784 -26.94 88.29 13.89
N PHE A 785 -27.72 87.96 12.85
CA PHE A 785 -28.94 88.67 12.50
C PHE A 785 -30.11 88.40 13.47
N CYS A 786 -30.29 87.16 13.94
CA CYS A 786 -31.38 86.79 14.85
C CYS A 786 -31.17 87.24 16.31
N ILE A 787 -29.93 87.29 16.80
CA ILE A 787 -29.59 87.72 18.16
C ILE A 787 -29.68 89.27 18.31
N GLY A 788 -29.91 90.00 17.21
CA GLY A 788 -30.16 91.44 17.24
C GLY A 788 -28.93 92.28 17.59
N TRP A 789 -27.72 91.71 17.47
CA TRP A 789 -26.45 92.46 17.61
C TRP A 789 -26.31 93.54 16.53
N VAL A 790 -26.86 93.29 15.34
CA VAL A 790 -27.23 94.37 14.42
C VAL A 790 -28.63 94.82 14.78
N LYS A 791 -28.75 95.81 15.67
CA LYS A 791 -29.99 96.58 15.79
C LYS A 791 -30.21 97.30 14.47
N ILE A 792 -31.02 96.73 13.57
CA ILE A 792 -31.69 97.51 12.53
C ILE A 792 -32.66 98.43 13.27
N ILE A 793 -32.14 99.57 13.72
CA ILE A 793 -32.89 100.70 14.25
C ILE A 793 -33.98 101.07 13.23
N PRO A 794 -35.19 101.46 13.69
CA PRO A 794 -36.36 101.65 12.84
C PRO A 794 -36.15 102.84 11.91
N LEU A 795 -35.72 102.55 10.68
CA LEU A 795 -35.81 103.44 9.53
C LEU A 795 -36.98 103.03 8.62
N VAL A 796 -38.05 102.54 9.24
CA VAL A 796 -39.39 102.43 8.64
C VAL A 796 -40.37 103.15 9.58
N GLY A 797 -40.21 104.46 9.66
CA GLY A 797 -41.33 105.38 9.80
C GLY A 797 -41.60 105.99 8.43
N GLY A 798 -42.19 105.22 7.51
CA GLY A 798 -42.54 105.73 6.18
C GLY A 798 -42.79 104.62 5.17
N ASN A 799 -44.03 104.58 4.65
CA ASN A 799 -44.47 103.76 3.53
C ASN A 799 -43.52 103.89 2.31
N MET A 800 -42.54 103.00 2.18
CA MET A 800 -41.87 102.72 0.91
C MET A 800 -41.49 101.24 0.90
N GLY A 801 -41.84 100.58 -0.20
CA GLY A 801 -41.65 99.14 -0.37
C GLY A 801 -40.21 98.72 -0.14
N LEU A 802 -40.04 97.53 0.45
CA LEU A 802 -38.76 96.84 0.56
C LEU A 802 -38.07 96.86 -0.80
N ASP A 803 -37.07 97.73 -0.95
CA ASP A 803 -36.30 97.85 -2.16
C ASP A 803 -35.47 96.57 -2.33
N LYS A 804 -35.58 95.95 -3.51
CA LYS A 804 -34.93 94.68 -3.84
C LYS A 804 -33.39 94.76 -3.72
N SER A 805 -32.84 95.97 -3.64
CA SER A 805 -31.41 96.32 -3.48
C SER A 805 -30.71 95.61 -2.31
N TRP A 806 -31.35 95.43 -1.15
CA TRP A 806 -30.72 94.77 0.01
C TRP A 806 -30.49 93.28 -0.17
N TRP A 807 -31.42 92.58 -0.85
CA TRP A 807 -31.22 91.18 -1.21
C TRP A 807 -30.03 91.02 -2.15
N TYR A 808 -29.77 91.98 -3.05
CA TYR A 808 -28.59 91.93 -3.93
C TYR A 808 -27.27 92.10 -3.17
N ILE A 809 -27.22 92.84 -2.06
CA ILE A 809 -26.00 92.95 -1.24
C ILE A 809 -25.74 91.65 -0.49
N VAL A 810 -26.77 91.06 0.14
CA VAL A 810 -26.62 89.75 0.83
C VAL A 810 -26.26 88.66 -0.17
N ILE A 811 -26.94 88.61 -1.32
CA ILE A 811 -26.61 87.68 -2.41
C ILE A 811 -25.20 87.96 -2.92
N GLY A 812 -24.80 89.22 -3.10
CA GLY A 812 -23.47 89.62 -3.55
C GLY A 812 -22.36 89.19 -2.59
N VAL A 813 -22.55 89.36 -1.28
CA VAL A 813 -21.62 88.89 -0.25
C VAL A 813 -21.56 87.36 -0.27
N CYS A 814 -22.69 86.65 -0.30
CA CYS A 814 -22.71 85.19 -0.41
C CYS A 814 -22.01 84.70 -1.67
N VAL A 815 -22.22 85.33 -2.83
CA VAL A 815 -21.59 84.97 -4.10
C VAL A 815 -20.08 85.26 -4.09
N ALA A 816 -19.66 86.41 -3.58
CA ALA A 816 -18.23 86.74 -3.45
C ALA A 816 -17.52 85.78 -2.49
N TRP A 817 -18.19 85.37 -1.42
CA TRP A 817 -17.68 84.40 -0.46
C TRP A 817 -17.57 83.00 -1.08
N ILE A 818 -18.63 82.53 -1.76
CA ILE A 818 -18.61 81.28 -2.52
C ILE A 818 -17.48 81.30 -3.58
N ALA A 819 -17.30 82.41 -4.30
CA ALA A 819 -16.24 82.56 -5.29
C ALA A 819 -14.84 82.52 -4.67
N TYR A 820 -14.64 83.16 -3.51
CA TYR A 820 -13.38 83.10 -2.75
C TYR A 820 -13.06 81.66 -2.32
N PHE A 821 -14.06 80.90 -1.87
CA PHE A 821 -13.88 79.51 -1.47
C PHE A 821 -13.66 78.54 -2.64
N ILE A 822 -14.35 78.73 -3.76
CA ILE A 822 -14.07 77.97 -4.99
C ILE A 822 -12.62 78.19 -5.43
N LYS A 823 -12.14 79.43 -5.31
CA LYS A 823 -10.74 79.78 -5.60
C LYS A 823 -9.77 79.11 -4.61
N MET A 824 -10.08 79.07 -3.31
CA MET A 824 -9.28 78.38 -2.29
C MET A 824 -9.24 76.85 -2.49
N ASP A 825 -10.36 76.19 -2.79
CA ASP A 825 -10.40 74.73 -3.08
C ASP A 825 -9.64 74.41 -4.38
N TYR A 826 -9.64 75.33 -5.36
CA TYR A 826 -8.82 75.21 -6.57
C TYR A 826 -7.31 75.27 -6.26
N PHE A 827 -6.86 76.19 -5.39
CA PHE A 827 -5.45 76.25 -4.97
C PHE A 827 -5.04 75.05 -4.13
N TYR A 828 -5.89 74.61 -3.18
CA TYR A 828 -5.58 73.48 -2.31
C TYR A 828 -5.47 72.13 -3.05
N LYS A 829 -6.15 71.99 -4.19
CA LYS A 829 -6.04 70.83 -5.10
C LYS A 829 -4.87 70.88 -6.08
N LYS A 830 -4.18 72.03 -6.18
CA LYS A 830 -3.02 72.20 -7.06
C LYS A 830 -1.70 71.89 -6.34
N ASP A 831 -1.69 71.99 -5.01
CA ASP A 831 -0.53 71.77 -4.15
C ASP A 831 -0.52 70.40 -3.43
N ASN A 832 -1.58 69.58 -3.57
CA ASN A 832 -1.64 68.16 -3.21
C ASN A 832 -1.96 67.32 -4.45
#